data_AF-B4GN13-F1
#
_entry.id   AF-B4GN13-F1
#
_cell.length_a   1.000
_cell.length_b   1.000
_cell.length_c   1.000
_cell.angle_alpha   90.00
_cell.angle_beta   90.00
_cell.angle_gamma   90.00
#
_symmetry.space_group_name_H-M   'P 1'
#
loop_
_entity.id
_entity.type
_entity.pdbx_description
1 polymer ?
#
loop_
_entity_poly.entity_id
_entity_poly.type
_entity_poly.pdbx_seq_one_letter_code
_entity_poly.pdbx_strand_id
1 'polypeptide(L)'
;MSKDANPKEAVIKAAYADVHKFGNNREFDKAVKAVNRILGVAPDDPTALHCKVVCLLQLSKFEEAYKFIEKNRLSALVFEKSYCEYRLNKQAQALKTIDDAAGAQPLPPNLKELRTQILYRLERYDECLESYKDIIKNTSDEYEDERRTNLSAVGANLALDNSKDIPEVPEDTYEQYFNSACIHSNRQKFADAERKLRTSEKLCREFLEEEGASEEEILEEVDVIRVQLAYCLQLQGKIKEASTIYAECLRHKPKDAALVAVASNNSVVINKDQNVFDSKKKIRAAMAEACDAKLTSRQKQVIALNNCLLALYTNASDQVHQLSQKLAQTYPNVEFEALLIRCTQLGKDKKHKEAIEQLQKFAAAHPSHEFVSKFAIIQLQLLQGNRRDAIETLLSLGEAKYKPGIVSALVSLYLGTDNKTAASALLKSAVDWYKKNNVSSGDLSDMWRQAAEFHLRGGASETAASSLEELLKLNPNDMKVLAQLVIAYAQFNPKRALEISRKLPKLETLTTASEIDALEAANWVMSAKAAKKSANSKIEPSPTTPGDKKKSHNRKRKGKLPKNYNAEVAPDSERWLPKYERTGFRKKRGGARGKDIIKGSQGMASGAADQYDMSNRVNITKNSPVTPVFQETTPGPRQQHRKGGHKKKKGGRF
;
A
#
# COMPACT_ATOMS: atom_id res chain seq x y z
N MET A 1 -80.07 19.64 15.38
CA MET A 1 -78.64 19.25 15.50
C MET A 1 -78.00 19.48 14.14
N SER A 2 -77.04 20.41 14.02
CA SER A 2 -76.25 20.54 12.80
C SER A 2 -74.93 19.78 12.94
N LYS A 3 -74.45 19.15 11.87
CA LYS A 3 -73.12 18.55 11.76
C LYS A 3 -72.22 19.43 10.90
N ASP A 4 -72.07 20.70 11.29
CA ASP A 4 -71.11 21.60 10.68
C ASP A 4 -69.69 21.14 11.05
N ALA A 5 -69.07 20.37 10.15
CA ALA A 5 -67.71 19.90 10.32
C ALA A 5 -66.77 21.11 10.42
N ASN A 6 -65.95 21.16 11.47
CA ASN A 6 -65.07 22.28 11.74
C ASN A 6 -64.16 22.54 10.51
N PRO A 7 -64.19 23.73 9.88
CA PRO A 7 -63.41 23.99 8.66
C PRO A 7 -61.90 23.75 8.84
N LYS A 8 -61.37 23.93 10.06
CA LYS A 8 -59.97 23.60 10.40
C LYS A 8 -59.70 22.09 10.33
N GLU A 9 -60.63 21.29 10.85
CA GLU A 9 -60.54 19.82 10.86
C GLU A 9 -60.62 19.25 9.44
N ALA A 10 -61.50 19.80 8.60
CA ALA A 10 -61.59 19.45 7.18
C ALA A 10 -60.28 19.75 6.42
N VAL A 11 -59.67 20.92 6.67
CA VAL A 11 -58.37 21.30 6.10
C VAL A 11 -57.25 20.38 6.59
N ILE A 12 -57.20 20.06 7.89
CA ILE A 12 -56.20 19.14 8.46
C ILE A 12 -56.34 17.74 7.85
N LYS A 13 -57.56 17.19 7.77
CA LYS A 13 -57.84 15.87 7.20
C LYS A 13 -57.47 15.78 5.71
N ALA A 14 -57.80 16.80 4.92
CA ALA A 14 -57.40 16.88 3.51
C ALA A 14 -55.87 17.00 3.37
N ALA A 15 -55.22 17.80 4.23
CA ALA A 15 -53.78 17.93 4.22
C ALA A 15 -53.05 16.64 4.62
N TYR A 16 -53.57 15.86 5.58
CA TYR A 16 -53.03 14.53 5.91
C TYR A 16 -53.16 13.53 4.77
N ALA A 17 -54.27 13.54 4.02
CA ALA A 17 -54.42 12.70 2.83
C ALA A 17 -53.36 13.03 1.76
N ASP A 18 -53.07 14.32 1.55
CA ASP A 18 -51.95 14.76 0.69
C ASP A 18 -50.57 14.33 1.25
N VAL A 19 -50.34 14.41 2.57
CA VAL A 19 -49.07 13.95 3.19
C VAL A 19 -48.86 12.46 2.93
N HIS A 20 -49.87 11.62 3.17
CA HIS A 20 -49.80 10.18 2.92
C HIS A 20 -49.56 9.88 1.43
N LYS A 21 -50.29 10.54 0.53
CA LYS A 21 -50.12 10.39 -0.92
C LYS A 21 -48.71 10.76 -1.38
N PHE A 22 -48.21 11.93 -1.00
CA PHE A 22 -46.88 12.39 -1.41
C PHE A 22 -45.75 11.59 -0.73
N GLY A 23 -45.95 11.11 0.50
CA GLY A 23 -45.02 10.22 1.19
C GLY A 23 -44.83 8.89 0.46
N ASN A 24 -45.95 8.22 0.13
CA ASN A 24 -45.92 6.94 -0.58
C ASN A 24 -45.31 7.06 -1.99
N ASN A 25 -45.56 8.18 -2.68
CA ASN A 25 -44.94 8.49 -3.97
C ASN A 25 -43.46 8.95 -3.87
N ARG A 26 -42.87 9.04 -2.68
CA ARG A 26 -41.55 9.64 -2.39
C ARG A 26 -41.40 11.11 -2.83
N GLU A 27 -42.52 11.82 -3.00
CA GLU A 27 -42.60 13.24 -3.39
C GLU A 27 -42.40 14.18 -2.19
N PHE A 28 -41.33 13.99 -1.42
CA PHE A 28 -41.18 14.55 -0.06
C PHE A 28 -41.23 16.09 0.01
N ASP A 29 -40.76 16.84 -1.00
CA ASP A 29 -40.91 18.31 -1.03
C ASP A 29 -42.38 18.77 -1.17
N LYS A 30 -43.27 17.93 -1.72
CA LYS A 30 -44.72 18.17 -1.72
C LYS A 30 -45.34 17.74 -0.39
N ALA A 31 -44.85 16.64 0.20
CA ALA A 31 -45.24 16.24 1.57
C ALA A 31 -44.92 17.34 2.60
N VAL A 32 -43.73 17.95 2.58
CA VAL A 32 -43.38 19.09 3.45
C VAL A 32 -44.35 20.27 3.28
N LYS A 33 -44.78 20.58 2.05
CA LYS A 33 -45.79 21.63 1.79
C LYS A 33 -47.16 21.23 2.36
N ALA A 34 -47.54 19.96 2.26
CA ALA A 34 -48.77 19.45 2.83
C ALA A 34 -48.75 19.51 4.38
N VAL A 35 -47.66 19.06 5.02
CA VAL A 35 -47.44 19.14 6.47
C VAL A 35 -47.45 20.61 6.97
N ASN A 36 -46.82 21.53 6.23
CA ASN A 36 -46.82 22.95 6.60
C ASN A 36 -48.24 23.58 6.62
N ARG A 37 -49.22 23.04 5.88
CA ARG A 37 -50.62 23.47 6.01
C ARG A 37 -51.25 23.00 7.32
N ILE A 38 -50.91 21.79 7.78
CA ILE A 38 -51.37 21.25 9.07
C ILE A 38 -50.80 22.10 10.20
N LEU A 39 -49.48 22.31 10.22
CA LEU A 39 -48.78 23.11 11.22
C LEU A 39 -49.16 24.61 11.18
N GLY A 40 -49.74 25.10 10.09
CA GLY A 40 -50.32 26.44 10.00
C GLY A 40 -51.69 26.59 10.69
N VAL A 41 -52.35 25.48 11.02
CA VAL A 41 -53.68 25.43 11.67
C VAL A 41 -53.59 24.83 13.08
N ALA A 42 -52.70 23.85 13.28
CA ALA A 42 -52.39 23.19 14.54
C ALA A 42 -50.85 23.10 14.69
N PRO A 43 -50.18 24.14 15.21
CA PRO A 43 -48.71 24.21 15.29
C PRO A 43 -48.07 23.09 16.13
N ASP A 44 -48.78 22.63 17.15
CA ASP A 44 -48.31 21.65 18.14
C ASP A 44 -48.76 20.21 17.83
N ASP A 45 -49.28 19.94 16.62
CA ASP A 45 -49.67 18.58 16.19
C ASP A 45 -48.43 17.65 16.15
N PRO A 46 -48.32 16.65 17.03
CA PRO A 46 -47.10 15.84 17.17
C PRO A 46 -46.85 14.96 15.94
N THR A 47 -47.91 14.50 15.26
CA THR A 47 -47.79 13.68 14.05
C THR A 47 -47.32 14.53 12.88
N ALA A 48 -47.87 15.75 12.73
CA ALA A 48 -47.39 16.69 11.71
C ALA A 48 -45.94 17.13 11.98
N LEU A 49 -45.58 17.39 13.23
CA LEU A 49 -44.22 17.71 13.64
C LEU A 49 -43.24 16.58 13.28
N HIS A 50 -43.59 15.32 13.56
CA HIS A 50 -42.79 14.15 13.20
C HIS A 50 -42.71 13.92 11.69
N CYS A 51 -43.84 13.95 10.96
CA CYS A 51 -43.87 13.82 9.51
C CYS A 51 -42.99 14.86 8.81
N LYS A 52 -42.90 16.09 9.34
CA LYS A 52 -41.99 17.12 8.81
C LYS A 52 -40.53 16.72 8.96
N VAL A 53 -40.12 16.22 10.12
CA VAL A 53 -38.76 15.74 10.36
C VAL A 53 -38.43 14.58 9.43
N VAL A 54 -39.29 13.58 9.31
CA VAL A 54 -39.10 12.43 8.41
C VAL A 54 -38.95 12.88 6.95
N CYS A 55 -39.80 13.80 6.47
CA CYS A 55 -39.67 14.31 5.10
C CYS A 55 -38.36 15.09 4.89
N LEU A 56 -37.90 15.87 5.88
CA LEU A 56 -36.61 16.57 5.79
C LEU A 56 -35.42 15.59 5.80
N LEU A 57 -35.49 14.49 6.56
CA LEU A 57 -34.49 13.42 6.53
C LEU A 57 -34.40 12.74 5.15
N GLN A 58 -35.55 12.38 4.57
CA GLN A 58 -35.61 11.77 3.23
C GLN A 58 -35.10 12.71 2.13
N LEU A 59 -35.30 14.02 2.29
CA LEU A 59 -34.72 15.06 1.43
C LEU A 59 -33.23 15.36 1.72
N SER A 60 -32.59 14.63 2.64
CA SER A 60 -31.24 14.88 3.14
C SER A 60 -30.98 16.28 3.71
N LYS A 61 -32.04 16.97 4.17
CA LYS A 61 -32.01 18.32 4.76
C LYS A 61 -31.70 18.26 6.27
N PHE A 62 -30.63 17.55 6.65
CA PHE A 62 -30.31 17.20 8.04
C PHE A 62 -30.17 18.42 8.98
N GLU A 63 -29.57 19.51 8.51
CA GLU A 63 -29.40 20.73 9.31
C GLU A 63 -30.73 21.48 9.50
N GLU A 64 -31.68 21.39 8.56
CA GLU A 64 -33.05 21.90 8.73
C GLU A 64 -33.85 21.02 9.71
N ALA A 65 -33.75 19.69 9.56
CA ALA A 65 -34.39 18.73 10.46
C ALA A 65 -33.90 18.90 11.90
N TYR A 66 -32.58 18.97 12.12
CA TYR A 66 -31.97 19.24 13.42
C TYR A 66 -32.49 20.55 14.04
N LYS A 67 -32.44 21.66 13.30
CA LYS A 67 -32.96 22.96 13.77
C LYS A 67 -34.45 22.93 14.07
N PHE A 68 -35.23 22.12 13.34
CA PHE A 68 -36.66 21.96 13.58
C PHE A 68 -36.96 21.12 14.84
N ILE A 69 -36.19 20.05 15.10
CA ILE A 69 -36.27 19.25 16.33
C ILE A 69 -35.97 20.13 17.55
N GLU A 70 -34.83 20.85 17.52
CA GLU A 70 -34.39 21.69 18.64
C GLU A 70 -35.36 22.86 18.90
N LYS A 71 -35.82 23.56 17.84
CA LYS A 71 -36.75 24.69 17.98
C LYS A 71 -38.05 24.29 18.66
N ASN A 72 -38.63 23.16 18.28
CA ASN A 72 -39.92 22.70 18.80
C ASN A 72 -39.75 21.72 19.99
N ARG A 73 -38.53 21.52 20.49
CA ARG A 73 -38.18 20.68 21.65
C ARG A 73 -38.70 19.24 21.55
N LEU A 74 -38.58 18.62 20.37
CA LEU A 74 -39.13 17.30 20.04
C LEU A 74 -38.31 16.15 20.66
N SER A 75 -38.26 16.10 22.00
CA SER A 75 -37.42 15.19 22.80
C SER A 75 -37.66 13.70 22.55
N ALA A 76 -38.86 13.31 22.10
CA ALA A 76 -39.17 11.93 21.72
C ALA A 76 -38.46 11.46 20.43
N LEU A 77 -38.03 12.39 19.56
CA LEU A 77 -37.40 12.09 18.26
C LEU A 77 -35.89 11.85 18.39
N VAL A 78 -35.51 10.96 19.33
CA VAL A 78 -34.11 10.63 19.67
C VAL A 78 -33.37 10.06 18.47
N PHE A 79 -34.01 9.18 17.70
CA PHE A 79 -33.43 8.57 16.51
C PHE A 79 -33.20 9.61 15.42
N GLU A 80 -34.20 10.42 15.10
CA GLU A 80 -34.09 11.45 14.06
C GLU A 80 -33.08 12.54 14.45
N LYS A 81 -33.00 12.92 15.73
CA LYS A 81 -32.00 13.88 16.23
C LYS A 81 -30.59 13.33 16.10
N SER A 82 -30.33 12.16 16.68
CA SER A 82 -29.00 11.54 16.63
C SER A 82 -28.59 11.17 15.21
N TYR A 83 -29.54 10.80 14.33
CA TYR A 83 -29.28 10.59 12.91
C TYR A 83 -28.92 11.89 12.19
N CYS A 84 -29.59 13.01 12.48
CA CYS A 84 -29.16 14.32 11.98
C CYS A 84 -27.73 14.64 12.45
N GLU A 85 -27.44 14.50 13.74
CA GLU A 85 -26.11 14.77 14.31
C GLU A 85 -25.03 13.89 13.68
N TYR A 86 -25.31 12.60 13.45
CA TYR A 86 -24.44 11.66 12.73
C TYR A 86 -24.19 12.10 11.27
N ARG A 87 -25.25 12.40 10.51
CA ARG A 87 -25.16 12.86 9.11
C ARG A 87 -24.51 14.23 8.97
N LEU A 88 -24.49 15.04 10.03
CA LEU A 88 -23.82 16.35 10.11
C LEU A 88 -22.38 16.26 10.65
N ASN A 89 -21.81 15.05 10.78
CA ASN A 89 -20.46 14.80 11.29
C ASN A 89 -20.23 15.35 12.71
N LYS A 90 -21.23 15.18 13.59
CA LYS A 90 -21.23 15.53 15.02
C LYS A 90 -21.27 14.26 15.89
N GLN A 91 -20.46 13.26 15.58
CA GLN A 91 -20.60 11.89 16.10
C GLN A 91 -20.56 11.79 17.63
N ALA A 92 -19.73 12.59 18.31
CA ALA A 92 -19.68 12.62 19.78
C ALA A 92 -20.98 13.18 20.39
N GLN A 93 -21.63 14.13 19.70
CA GLN A 93 -22.95 14.63 20.08
C GLN A 93 -24.04 13.59 19.80
N ALA A 94 -23.99 12.94 18.63
CA ALA A 94 -24.92 11.88 18.25
C ALA A 94 -24.91 10.71 19.25
N LEU A 95 -23.72 10.27 19.68
CA LEU A 95 -23.59 9.24 20.70
C LEU A 95 -24.20 9.69 22.02
N LYS A 96 -23.90 10.92 22.45
CA LYS A 96 -24.47 11.49 23.68
C LYS A 96 -25.99 11.59 23.63
N THR A 97 -26.58 12.00 22.50
CA THR A 97 -28.04 12.05 22.33
C THR A 97 -28.70 10.68 22.48
N ILE A 98 -28.02 9.59 22.09
CA ILE A 98 -28.52 8.22 22.30
C ILE A 98 -28.31 7.76 23.75
N ASP A 99 -27.11 7.99 24.30
CA ASP A 99 -26.74 7.53 25.65
C ASP A 99 -27.50 8.30 26.77
N ASP A 100 -27.69 9.62 26.63
CA ASP A 100 -28.52 10.44 27.54
C ASP A 100 -30.00 10.01 27.51
N ALA A 101 -30.48 9.48 26.37
CA ALA A 101 -31.85 9.01 26.20
C ALA A 101 -32.06 7.55 26.66
N ALA A 102 -30.99 6.82 26.98
CA ALA A 102 -31.02 5.39 27.30
C ALA A 102 -31.51 5.08 28.74
N GLY A 103 -32.48 5.84 29.25
CA GLY A 103 -33.04 5.73 30.60
C GLY A 103 -33.69 4.37 30.93
N ALA A 104 -33.92 3.54 29.92
CA ALA A 104 -34.12 2.10 30.05
C ALA A 104 -33.24 1.36 29.04
N GLN A 105 -32.44 0.41 29.52
CA GLN A 105 -31.87 -0.66 28.69
C GLN A 105 -32.90 -1.81 28.60
N PRO A 106 -32.99 -2.54 27.47
CA PRO A 106 -32.17 -2.42 26.26
C PRO A 106 -32.60 -1.27 25.32
N LEU A 107 -31.64 -0.72 24.57
CA LEU A 107 -31.91 0.21 23.47
C LEU A 107 -32.80 -0.42 22.36
N PRO A 108 -33.74 0.34 21.77
CA PRO A 108 -34.45 -0.05 20.54
C PRO A 108 -33.50 -0.43 19.39
N PRO A 109 -33.84 -1.40 18.52
CA PRO A 109 -32.93 -1.92 17.50
C PRO A 109 -32.35 -0.85 16.56
N ASN A 110 -33.17 0.10 16.09
CA ASN A 110 -32.72 1.19 15.22
C ASN A 110 -31.74 2.15 15.91
N LEU A 111 -31.92 2.42 17.20
CA LEU A 111 -30.98 3.20 18.01
C LEU A 111 -29.70 2.41 18.30
N LYS A 112 -29.79 1.09 18.49
CA LYS A 112 -28.63 0.21 18.69
C LYS A 112 -27.75 0.12 17.44
N GLU A 113 -28.36 -0.05 16.27
CA GLU A 113 -27.69 -0.04 14.97
C GLU A 113 -26.99 1.31 14.72
N LEU A 114 -27.72 2.43 14.84
CA LEU A 114 -27.16 3.77 14.69
C LEU A 114 -26.02 4.05 15.69
N ARG A 115 -26.17 3.65 16.96
CA ARG A 115 -25.12 3.75 17.99
C ARG A 115 -23.86 2.98 17.58
N THR A 116 -24.01 1.81 16.99
CA THR A 116 -22.90 0.97 16.53
C THR A 116 -22.15 1.63 15.36
N GLN A 117 -22.88 2.19 14.39
CA GLN A 117 -22.29 2.98 13.31
C GLN A 117 -21.58 4.26 13.80
N ILE A 118 -22.09 4.88 14.86
CA ILE A 118 -21.44 6.02 15.54
C ILE A 118 -20.16 5.58 16.26
N LEU A 119 -20.15 4.44 16.96
CA LEU A 119 -18.94 3.88 17.60
C LEU A 119 -17.83 3.60 16.58
N TYR A 120 -18.17 3.05 15.40
CA TYR A 120 -17.21 2.86 14.30
C TYR A 120 -16.58 4.18 13.84
N ARG A 121 -17.40 5.22 13.64
CA ARG A 121 -16.91 6.57 13.25
C ARG A 121 -16.12 7.29 14.35
N LEU A 122 -16.29 6.89 15.61
CA LEU A 122 -15.50 7.37 16.76
C LEU A 122 -14.25 6.53 17.02
N GLU A 123 -13.92 5.57 16.15
CA GLU A 123 -12.77 4.66 16.28
C GLU A 123 -12.83 3.79 17.57
N ARG A 124 -14.01 3.66 18.18
CA ARG A 124 -14.30 2.82 19.38
C ARG A 124 -14.56 1.37 18.97
N TYR A 125 -13.58 0.77 18.29
CA TYR A 125 -13.74 -0.48 17.56
C TYR A 125 -14.09 -1.69 18.43
N ASP A 126 -13.55 -1.79 19.65
CA ASP A 126 -13.86 -2.90 20.57
C ASP A 126 -15.36 -2.95 20.94
N GLU A 127 -15.93 -1.81 21.36
CA GLU A 127 -17.37 -1.71 21.66
C GLU A 127 -18.24 -1.89 20.42
N CYS A 128 -17.76 -1.44 19.26
CA CYS A 128 -18.44 -1.62 17.98
C CYS A 128 -18.51 -3.11 17.59
N LEU A 129 -17.45 -3.87 17.83
CA LEU A 129 -17.38 -5.31 17.53
C LEU A 129 -18.40 -6.09 18.38
N GLU A 130 -18.42 -5.86 19.70
CA GLU A 130 -19.36 -6.55 20.58
C GLU A 130 -20.82 -6.14 20.31
N SER A 131 -21.06 -4.89 19.92
CA SER A 131 -22.40 -4.43 19.54
C SER A 131 -22.89 -5.09 18.23
N TYR A 132 -22.04 -5.19 17.18
CA TYR A 132 -22.42 -5.93 15.97
C TYR A 132 -22.56 -7.45 16.20
N LYS A 133 -21.70 -8.07 17.01
CA LYS A 133 -21.84 -9.49 17.41
C LYS A 133 -23.22 -9.76 18.01
N ASP A 134 -23.68 -8.88 18.91
CA ASP A 134 -24.99 -9.02 19.54
C ASP A 134 -26.14 -8.73 18.56
N ILE A 135 -26.05 -7.68 17.73
CA ILE A 135 -27.08 -7.39 16.72
C ILE A 135 -27.25 -8.56 15.75
N ILE A 136 -26.16 -9.10 15.20
CA ILE A 136 -26.19 -10.24 14.27
C ILE A 136 -26.74 -11.50 14.95
N LYS A 137 -26.36 -11.76 16.21
CA LYS A 137 -26.89 -12.90 16.98
C LYS A 137 -28.39 -12.81 17.25
N ASN A 138 -28.94 -11.60 17.39
CA ASN A 138 -30.31 -11.36 17.82
C ASN A 138 -31.25 -10.87 16.68
N THR A 139 -30.75 -10.77 15.43
CA THR A 139 -31.51 -10.23 14.28
C THR A 139 -31.31 -11.11 13.06
N SER A 140 -32.41 -11.57 12.45
CA SER A 140 -32.41 -12.23 11.14
C SER A 140 -33.42 -11.51 10.25
N ASP A 141 -32.90 -10.84 9.22
CA ASP A 141 -33.63 -10.02 8.24
C ASP A 141 -32.76 -9.93 6.96
N GLU A 142 -33.20 -9.15 5.97
CA GLU A 142 -32.50 -8.99 4.69
C GLU A 142 -31.11 -8.31 4.78
N TYR A 143 -30.75 -7.69 5.90
CA TYR A 143 -29.53 -6.90 6.09
C TYR A 143 -28.38 -7.66 6.79
N GLU A 144 -28.41 -9.00 6.79
CA GLU A 144 -27.41 -9.79 7.53
C GLU A 144 -26.01 -9.66 6.92
N ASP A 145 -25.88 -9.66 5.59
CA ASP A 145 -24.59 -9.59 4.91
C ASP A 145 -23.94 -8.20 4.96
N GLU A 146 -24.71 -7.11 5.01
CA GLU A 146 -24.19 -5.78 5.31
C GLU A 146 -23.71 -5.68 6.76
N ARG A 147 -24.44 -6.26 7.73
CA ARG A 147 -23.98 -6.30 9.13
C ARG A 147 -22.72 -7.15 9.31
N ARG A 148 -22.63 -8.31 8.64
CA ARG A 148 -21.40 -9.14 8.55
C ARG A 148 -20.24 -8.36 7.91
N THR A 149 -20.51 -7.63 6.82
CA THR A 149 -19.50 -6.78 6.15
C THR A 149 -19.02 -5.66 7.07
N ASN A 150 -19.92 -5.00 7.80
CA ASN A 150 -19.60 -3.97 8.79
C ASN A 150 -18.80 -4.55 9.97
N LEU A 151 -19.15 -5.73 10.49
CA LEU A 151 -18.37 -6.46 11.50
C LEU A 151 -16.94 -6.73 11.01
N SER A 152 -16.79 -7.17 9.75
CA SER A 152 -15.49 -7.39 9.12
C SER A 152 -14.67 -6.10 8.97
N ALA A 153 -15.32 -4.96 8.67
CA ALA A 153 -14.67 -3.63 8.65
C ALA A 153 -14.20 -3.17 10.05
N VAL A 154 -14.92 -3.49 11.12
CA VAL A 154 -14.44 -3.31 12.51
C VAL A 154 -13.23 -4.21 12.76
N GLY A 155 -13.34 -5.49 12.39
CA GLY A 155 -12.25 -6.48 12.48
C GLY A 155 -10.97 -6.02 11.77
N ALA A 156 -11.08 -5.43 10.57
CA ALA A 156 -9.95 -4.88 9.82
C ALA A 156 -9.18 -3.80 10.58
N ASN A 157 -9.85 -2.98 11.40
CA ASN A 157 -9.20 -1.97 12.22
C ASN A 157 -8.59 -2.56 13.50
N LEU A 158 -9.30 -3.49 14.18
CA LEU A 158 -8.77 -4.22 15.34
C LEU A 158 -7.58 -5.12 15.00
N ALA A 159 -7.50 -5.62 13.75
CA ALA A 159 -6.42 -6.46 13.25
C ALA A 159 -5.03 -5.80 13.26
N LEU A 160 -4.93 -4.51 13.58
CA LEU A 160 -3.66 -3.80 13.84
C LEU A 160 -2.97 -4.23 15.13
N ASP A 161 -3.74 -4.62 16.15
CA ASP A 161 -3.22 -5.25 17.35
C ASP A 161 -3.19 -6.76 17.10
N ASN A 162 -2.01 -7.37 17.12
CA ASN A 162 -1.82 -8.80 16.90
C ASN A 162 -2.44 -9.68 18.00
N SER A 163 -2.73 -9.12 19.18
CA SER A 163 -3.32 -9.85 20.32
C SER A 163 -4.84 -9.96 20.24
N LYS A 164 -5.51 -9.12 19.45
CA LYS A 164 -6.96 -9.18 19.25
C LYS A 164 -7.34 -10.45 18.50
N ASP A 165 -8.37 -11.13 18.98
CA ASP A 165 -9.09 -12.12 18.18
C ASP A 165 -10.07 -11.40 17.24
N ILE A 166 -10.18 -11.87 16.00
CA ILE A 166 -10.96 -11.25 14.94
C ILE A 166 -11.92 -12.32 14.39
N PRO A 167 -13.25 -12.17 14.55
CA PRO A 167 -14.20 -13.15 14.04
C PRO A 167 -14.02 -13.43 12.55
N GLU A 168 -13.94 -14.70 12.17
CA GLU A 168 -14.05 -15.09 10.78
C GLU A 168 -15.48 -14.83 10.30
N VAL A 169 -15.60 -14.21 9.13
CA VAL A 169 -16.85 -13.85 8.47
C VAL A 169 -16.84 -14.52 7.10
N PRO A 170 -17.98 -15.03 6.59
CA PRO A 170 -18.09 -15.53 5.22
C PRO A 170 -17.56 -14.53 4.18
N GLU A 171 -17.08 -15.05 3.05
CA GLU A 171 -16.50 -14.28 1.95
C GLU A 171 -17.29 -14.57 0.67
N ASP A 172 -18.53 -14.08 0.67
CA ASP A 172 -19.51 -14.24 -0.40
C ASP A 172 -19.56 -12.97 -1.28
N THR A 173 -19.42 -11.77 -0.70
CA THR A 173 -19.40 -10.48 -1.44
C THR A 173 -17.99 -9.91 -1.67
N TYR A 174 -17.85 -8.97 -2.61
CA TYR A 174 -16.56 -8.36 -2.91
C TYR A 174 -16.04 -7.45 -1.78
N GLU A 175 -16.94 -6.85 -1.00
CA GLU A 175 -16.65 -6.05 0.19
C GLU A 175 -16.17 -6.93 1.36
N GLN A 176 -16.74 -8.13 1.51
CA GLN A 176 -16.29 -9.12 2.49
C GLN A 176 -14.85 -9.58 2.16
N TYR A 177 -14.55 -9.88 0.89
CA TYR A 177 -13.18 -10.13 0.42
C TYR A 177 -12.24 -8.92 0.65
N PHE A 178 -12.71 -7.69 0.42
CA PHE A 178 -11.93 -6.47 0.64
C PHE A 178 -11.57 -6.28 2.13
N ASN A 179 -12.55 -6.39 3.02
CA ASN A 179 -12.35 -6.25 4.47
C ASN A 179 -11.46 -7.36 5.03
N SER A 180 -11.66 -8.61 4.60
CA SER A 180 -10.77 -9.74 4.92
C SER A 180 -9.34 -9.50 4.43
N ALA A 181 -9.15 -8.97 3.23
CA ALA A 181 -7.82 -8.57 2.77
C ALA A 181 -7.21 -7.45 3.61
N CYS A 182 -8.02 -6.53 4.15
CA CYS A 182 -7.55 -5.49 5.07
C CYS A 182 -7.16 -6.04 6.44
N ILE A 183 -7.85 -7.09 6.95
CA ILE A 183 -7.42 -7.88 8.11
C ILE A 183 -6.03 -8.51 7.84
N HIS A 184 -5.88 -9.24 6.73
CA HIS A 184 -4.59 -9.84 6.34
C HIS A 184 -3.48 -8.80 6.15
N SER A 185 -3.78 -7.64 5.55
CA SER A 185 -2.82 -6.55 5.33
C SER A 185 -2.35 -5.91 6.63
N ASN A 186 -3.25 -5.65 7.58
CA ASN A 186 -2.89 -5.12 8.91
C ASN A 186 -2.11 -6.15 9.75
N ARG A 187 -2.39 -7.46 9.57
CA ARG A 187 -1.58 -8.57 10.10
C ARG A 187 -0.29 -8.84 9.29
N GLN A 188 0.10 -7.93 8.38
CA GLN A 188 1.31 -7.98 7.54
C GLN A 188 1.41 -9.20 6.60
N LYS A 189 0.32 -9.94 6.41
CA LYS A 189 0.21 -11.08 5.48
C LYS A 189 -0.05 -10.58 4.04
N PHE A 190 0.82 -9.70 3.53
CA PHE A 190 0.57 -8.95 2.28
C PHE A 190 0.35 -9.83 1.04
N ALA A 191 0.98 -11.00 0.99
CA ALA A 191 0.77 -11.96 -0.10
C ALA A 191 -0.62 -12.62 -0.08
N ASP A 192 -1.27 -12.71 1.08
CA ASP A 192 -2.65 -13.21 1.22
C ASP A 192 -3.65 -12.09 0.91
N ALA A 193 -3.38 -10.89 1.43
CA ALA A 193 -4.14 -9.69 1.12
C ALA A 193 -4.17 -9.41 -0.39
N GLU A 194 -3.04 -9.55 -1.09
CA GLU A 194 -3.00 -9.45 -2.56
C GLU A 194 -3.92 -10.46 -3.26
N ARG A 195 -3.97 -11.72 -2.81
CA ARG A 195 -4.85 -12.73 -3.43
C ARG A 195 -6.33 -12.34 -3.23
N LYS A 196 -6.73 -12.00 -1.99
CA LYS A 196 -8.11 -11.60 -1.68
C LYS A 196 -8.51 -10.29 -2.38
N LEU A 197 -7.62 -9.31 -2.51
CA LEU A 197 -7.89 -8.06 -3.25
C LEU A 197 -8.07 -8.27 -4.75
N ARG A 198 -7.36 -9.24 -5.35
CA ARG A 198 -7.57 -9.61 -6.76
C ARG A 198 -8.90 -10.35 -6.97
N THR A 199 -9.35 -11.16 -6.01
CA THR A 199 -10.70 -11.74 -6.00
C THR A 199 -11.77 -10.64 -5.85
N SER A 200 -11.59 -9.73 -4.90
CA SER A 200 -12.45 -8.56 -4.67
C SER A 200 -12.56 -7.68 -5.92
N GLU A 201 -11.45 -7.33 -6.58
CA GLU A 201 -11.44 -6.53 -7.82
C GLU A 201 -12.25 -7.21 -8.94
N LYS A 202 -12.12 -8.54 -9.07
CA LYS A 202 -12.88 -9.32 -10.06
C LYS A 202 -14.37 -9.33 -9.75
N LEU A 203 -14.75 -9.70 -8.53
CA LEU A 203 -16.16 -9.81 -8.11
C LEU A 203 -16.88 -8.45 -8.13
N CYS A 204 -16.20 -7.37 -7.72
CA CYS A 204 -16.72 -6.01 -7.78
C CYS A 204 -17.08 -5.60 -9.22
N ARG A 205 -16.19 -5.89 -10.17
CA ARG A 205 -16.45 -5.61 -11.58
C ARG A 205 -17.58 -6.48 -12.14
N GLU A 206 -17.56 -7.79 -11.89
CA GLU A 206 -18.60 -8.70 -12.40
C GLU A 206 -20.00 -8.32 -11.86
N PHE A 207 -20.12 -8.03 -10.56
CA PHE A 207 -21.36 -7.58 -9.93
C PHE A 207 -21.89 -6.27 -10.53
N LEU A 208 -21.02 -5.26 -10.69
CA LEU A 208 -21.43 -3.96 -11.24
C LEU A 208 -21.72 -4.02 -12.75
N GLU A 209 -21.05 -4.90 -13.51
CA GLU A 209 -21.39 -5.18 -14.91
C GLU A 209 -22.75 -5.91 -15.04
N GLU A 210 -23.11 -6.80 -14.11
CA GLU A 210 -24.40 -7.48 -14.06
C GLU A 210 -25.56 -6.54 -13.67
N GLU A 211 -25.36 -5.62 -12.72
CA GLU A 211 -26.30 -4.54 -12.38
C GLU A 211 -26.39 -3.44 -13.48
N GLY A 212 -25.57 -3.54 -14.54
CA GLY A 212 -25.61 -2.64 -15.69
C GLY A 212 -25.01 -1.25 -15.43
N ALA A 213 -24.12 -1.12 -14.45
CA ALA A 213 -23.42 0.12 -14.13
C ALA A 213 -22.50 0.57 -15.28
N SER A 214 -22.23 1.88 -15.37
CA SER A 214 -21.29 2.41 -16.35
C SER A 214 -19.83 2.14 -15.95
N GLU A 215 -18.91 2.13 -16.93
CA GLU A 215 -17.47 2.06 -16.66
C GLU A 215 -16.94 3.20 -15.77
N GLU A 216 -17.63 4.33 -15.67
CA GLU A 216 -17.26 5.39 -14.71
C GLU A 216 -17.62 5.00 -13.28
N GLU A 217 -18.78 4.38 -13.06
CA GLU A 217 -19.22 3.87 -11.75
C GLU A 217 -18.41 2.64 -11.33
N ILE A 218 -18.16 1.70 -12.25
CA ILE A 218 -17.29 0.52 -12.02
C ILE A 218 -15.89 0.98 -11.62
N LEU A 219 -15.32 2.02 -12.25
CA LEU A 219 -14.00 2.54 -11.88
C LEU A 219 -13.99 3.24 -10.52
N GLU A 220 -15.08 3.88 -10.07
CA GLU A 220 -15.11 4.54 -8.77
C GLU A 220 -15.02 3.55 -7.60
N GLU A 221 -15.69 2.40 -7.68
CA GLU A 221 -15.58 1.34 -6.67
C GLU A 221 -14.29 0.51 -6.82
N VAL A 222 -13.97 0.07 -8.06
CA VAL A 222 -12.77 -0.76 -8.30
C VAL A 222 -11.47 -0.04 -7.93
N ASP A 223 -11.38 1.30 -8.09
CA ASP A 223 -10.17 2.03 -7.68
C ASP A 223 -9.92 2.00 -6.16
N VAL A 224 -10.95 1.85 -5.31
CA VAL A 224 -10.79 1.66 -3.86
C VAL A 224 -10.02 0.37 -3.58
N ILE A 225 -10.46 -0.72 -4.21
CA ILE A 225 -9.83 -2.05 -4.11
C ILE A 225 -8.40 -1.99 -4.66
N ARG A 226 -8.20 -1.35 -5.82
CA ARG A 226 -6.90 -1.20 -6.47
C ARG A 226 -5.89 -0.39 -5.65
N VAL A 227 -6.30 0.69 -4.99
CA VAL A 227 -5.39 1.49 -4.14
C VAL A 227 -4.93 0.68 -2.92
N GLN A 228 -5.79 -0.16 -2.35
CA GLN A 228 -5.41 -1.08 -1.27
C GLN A 228 -4.54 -2.25 -1.78
N LEU A 229 -4.78 -2.75 -3.00
CA LEU A 229 -3.91 -3.71 -3.67
C LEU A 229 -2.52 -3.11 -3.91
N ALA A 230 -2.44 -1.88 -4.40
CA ALA A 230 -1.19 -1.14 -4.60
C ALA A 230 -0.40 -0.96 -3.29
N TYR A 231 -1.07 -0.76 -2.15
CA TYR A 231 -0.42 -0.75 -0.83
C TYR A 231 0.20 -2.12 -0.48
N CYS A 232 -0.54 -3.21 -0.68
CA CYS A 232 -0.03 -4.57 -0.46
C CYS A 232 1.13 -4.95 -1.40
N LEU A 233 1.08 -4.48 -2.66
CA LEU A 233 2.17 -4.62 -3.64
C LEU A 233 3.40 -3.79 -3.23
N GLN A 234 3.20 -2.56 -2.75
CA GLN A 234 4.27 -1.67 -2.29
C GLN A 234 5.05 -2.28 -1.11
N LEU A 235 4.36 -2.86 -0.13
CA LEU A 235 5.00 -3.47 1.04
C LEU A 235 5.67 -4.83 0.73
N GLN A 236 5.27 -5.51 -0.35
CA GLN A 236 6.03 -6.61 -0.95
C GLN A 236 7.24 -6.15 -1.79
N GLY A 237 7.51 -4.85 -1.91
CA GLY A 237 8.59 -4.32 -2.74
C GLY A 237 8.30 -4.30 -4.25
N LYS A 238 7.06 -4.60 -4.69
CA LYS A 238 6.61 -4.50 -6.10
C LYS A 238 6.32 -3.05 -6.49
N ILE A 239 7.25 -2.14 -6.19
CA ILE A 239 7.09 -0.67 -6.22
C ILE A 239 6.60 -0.15 -7.58
N LYS A 240 7.00 -0.77 -8.70
CA LYS A 240 6.59 -0.35 -10.05
C LYS A 240 5.10 -0.60 -10.33
N GLU A 241 4.55 -1.71 -9.86
CA GLU A 241 3.14 -2.05 -10.05
C GLU A 241 2.28 -1.12 -9.19
N ALA A 242 2.62 -0.98 -7.91
CA ALA A 242 1.97 -0.06 -6.98
C ALA A 242 1.98 1.40 -7.51
N SER A 243 3.14 1.89 -7.96
CA SER A 243 3.27 3.24 -8.51
C SER A 243 2.52 3.44 -9.83
N THR A 244 2.24 2.37 -10.59
CA THR A 244 1.40 2.46 -11.80
C THR A 244 -0.06 2.62 -11.40
N ILE A 245 -0.54 1.81 -10.46
CA ILE A 245 -1.93 1.83 -9.98
C ILE A 245 -2.29 3.17 -9.32
N TYR A 246 -1.44 3.71 -8.42
CA TYR A 246 -1.70 5.03 -7.83
C TYR A 246 -1.74 6.15 -8.89
N ALA A 247 -0.95 6.03 -9.96
CA ALA A 247 -0.93 6.96 -11.09
C ALA A 247 -2.02 6.69 -12.14
N GLU A 248 -2.82 5.63 -11.96
CA GLU A 248 -4.04 5.33 -12.71
C GLU A 248 -5.24 5.95 -11.99
N CYS A 249 -5.43 5.61 -10.71
CA CYS A 249 -6.49 6.16 -9.88
C CYS A 249 -6.47 7.71 -9.84
N LEU A 250 -5.29 8.32 -9.60
CA LEU A 250 -5.16 9.78 -9.60
C LEU A 250 -5.36 10.43 -11.01
N ARG A 251 -5.45 9.63 -12.07
CA ARG A 251 -5.74 10.06 -13.45
C ARG A 251 -7.25 10.08 -13.74
N HIS A 252 -7.99 9.15 -13.15
CA HIS A 252 -9.45 9.08 -13.21
C HIS A 252 -10.11 10.26 -12.48
N LYS A 253 -9.44 10.80 -11.44
CA LYS A 253 -9.90 11.91 -10.58
C LYS A 253 -11.15 11.53 -9.76
N PRO A 254 -11.12 10.43 -8.99
CA PRO A 254 -12.28 9.94 -8.25
C PRO A 254 -12.87 11.03 -7.35
N LYS A 255 -14.21 11.01 -7.21
CA LYS A 255 -14.98 11.95 -6.39
C LYS A 255 -14.62 11.86 -4.89
N ASP A 256 -14.04 10.74 -4.44
CA ASP A 256 -13.65 10.56 -3.04
C ASP A 256 -12.28 11.19 -2.68
N ALA A 257 -12.34 12.21 -1.81
CA ALA A 257 -11.17 12.85 -1.24
C ALA A 257 -10.25 11.90 -0.42
N ALA A 258 -10.79 10.88 0.25
CA ALA A 258 -9.95 9.96 1.04
C ALA A 258 -9.13 9.02 0.13
N LEU A 259 -9.73 8.47 -0.92
CA LEU A 259 -9.03 7.71 -1.96
C LEU A 259 -7.92 8.53 -2.64
N VAL A 260 -8.22 9.78 -3.00
CA VAL A 260 -7.22 10.74 -3.52
C VAL A 260 -6.10 10.97 -2.49
N ALA A 261 -6.43 11.13 -1.20
CA ALA A 261 -5.45 11.33 -0.14
C ALA A 261 -4.53 10.12 0.05
N VAL A 262 -5.08 8.91 0.12
CA VAL A 262 -4.30 7.66 0.29
C VAL A 262 -3.38 7.41 -0.91
N ALA A 263 -3.90 7.47 -2.14
CA ALA A 263 -3.08 7.29 -3.35
C ALA A 263 -2.00 8.38 -3.50
N SER A 264 -2.31 9.63 -3.11
CA SER A 264 -1.35 10.74 -3.08
C SER A 264 -0.26 10.55 -2.02
N ASN A 265 -0.63 10.17 -0.81
CA ASN A 265 0.29 9.88 0.28
C ASN A 265 1.25 8.73 -0.08
N ASN A 266 0.71 7.62 -0.58
CA ASN A 266 1.53 6.45 -0.88
C ASN A 266 2.47 6.72 -2.07
N SER A 267 2.05 7.54 -3.04
CA SER A 267 2.92 8.10 -4.08
C SER A 267 4.08 8.92 -3.51
N VAL A 268 3.86 9.75 -2.48
CA VAL A 268 4.91 10.53 -1.81
C VAL A 268 5.93 9.60 -1.12
N VAL A 269 5.45 8.54 -0.46
CA VAL A 269 6.31 7.53 0.20
C VAL A 269 7.18 6.76 -0.80
N ILE A 270 6.66 6.46 -2.01
CA ILE A 270 7.44 5.87 -3.11
C ILE A 270 8.47 6.88 -3.65
N ASN A 271 8.08 8.14 -3.87
CA ASN A 271 8.94 9.18 -4.45
C ASN A 271 10.14 9.56 -3.55
N LYS A 272 9.94 9.65 -2.23
CA LYS A 272 10.96 10.11 -1.26
C LYS A 272 11.55 11.48 -1.60
N ASP A 273 12.82 11.52 -2.01
CA ASP A 273 13.58 12.69 -2.44
C ASP A 273 13.49 12.95 -3.96
N GLN A 274 12.88 12.02 -4.72
CA GLN A 274 12.59 12.18 -6.14
C GLN A 274 11.26 12.92 -6.35
N ASN A 275 11.07 13.51 -7.53
CA ASN A 275 9.81 14.16 -7.95
C ASN A 275 9.24 15.19 -6.95
N VAL A 276 10.10 15.83 -6.16
CA VAL A 276 9.74 16.70 -5.01
C VAL A 276 8.56 17.66 -5.25
N PHE A 277 8.48 18.29 -6.42
CA PHE A 277 7.41 19.23 -6.74
C PHE A 277 6.03 18.55 -6.82
N ASP A 278 5.95 17.38 -7.46
CA ASP A 278 4.75 16.54 -7.50
C ASP A 278 4.42 16.01 -6.10
N SER A 279 5.42 15.54 -5.34
CA SER A 279 5.24 15.13 -3.95
C SER A 279 4.67 16.25 -3.06
N LYS A 280 5.17 17.49 -3.19
CA LYS A 280 4.64 18.67 -2.47
C LYS A 280 3.23 19.08 -2.91
N LYS A 281 2.80 18.74 -4.14
CA LYS A 281 1.40 18.89 -4.57
C LYS A 281 0.52 17.78 -3.96
N LYS A 282 0.96 16.53 -4.02
CA LYS A 282 0.24 15.35 -3.54
C LYS A 282 0.02 15.36 -2.03
N ILE A 283 1.03 15.70 -1.22
CA ILE A 283 0.85 15.75 0.24
C ILE A 283 -0.15 16.84 0.67
N ARG A 284 -0.23 17.96 -0.07
CA ARG A 284 -1.23 19.01 0.18
C ARG A 284 -2.65 18.54 -0.13
N ALA A 285 -2.83 17.75 -1.20
CA ALA A 285 -4.13 17.14 -1.48
C ALA A 285 -4.53 16.14 -0.39
N ALA A 286 -3.58 15.35 0.12
CA ALA A 286 -3.80 14.42 1.24
C ALA A 286 -4.05 15.10 2.60
N MET A 287 -3.82 16.41 2.71
CA MET A 287 -4.04 17.22 3.92
C MET A 287 -5.11 18.30 3.71
N ALA A 288 -6.00 18.13 2.73
CA ALA A 288 -7.12 19.04 2.49
C ALA A 288 -8.30 18.74 3.43
N GLU A 289 -8.99 19.79 3.90
CA GLU A 289 -10.10 19.72 4.88
C GLU A 289 -11.22 18.72 4.49
N ALA A 290 -11.45 18.54 3.18
CA ALA A 290 -12.39 17.55 2.64
C ALA A 290 -12.07 16.09 3.01
N CYS A 291 -10.85 15.81 3.49
CA CYS A 291 -10.41 14.51 3.96
C CYS A 291 -10.68 14.29 5.46
N ASP A 292 -10.87 15.35 6.25
CA ASP A 292 -10.87 15.26 7.72
C ASP A 292 -12.08 14.50 8.29
N ALA A 293 -13.22 14.52 7.61
CA ALA A 293 -14.40 13.73 7.99
C ALA A 293 -14.34 12.25 7.50
N LYS A 294 -13.35 11.90 6.66
CA LYS A 294 -13.27 10.58 6.00
C LYS A 294 -12.07 9.74 6.44
N LEU A 295 -10.91 10.36 6.70
CA LEU A 295 -9.71 9.66 7.13
C LEU A 295 -9.74 9.34 8.63
N THR A 296 -9.28 8.14 9.02
CA THR A 296 -9.09 7.78 10.43
C THR A 296 -7.96 8.59 11.06
N SER A 297 -7.96 8.69 12.39
CA SER A 297 -6.93 9.39 13.17
C SER A 297 -5.54 8.82 12.91
N ARG A 298 -5.44 7.50 12.74
CA ARG A 298 -4.21 6.80 12.30
C ARG A 298 -3.77 7.20 10.89
N GLN A 299 -4.69 7.31 9.92
CA GLN A 299 -4.35 7.76 8.56
C GLN A 299 -3.84 9.20 8.55
N LYS A 300 -4.51 10.11 9.28
CA LYS A 300 -4.08 11.52 9.44
C LYS A 300 -2.71 11.64 10.08
N GLN A 301 -2.43 10.85 11.12
CA GLN A 301 -1.10 10.74 11.75
C GLN A 301 -0.02 10.32 10.74
N VAL A 302 -0.25 9.27 9.96
CA VAL A 302 0.71 8.78 8.96
C VAL A 302 0.96 9.83 7.86
N ILE A 303 -0.08 10.53 7.39
CA ILE A 303 0.07 11.61 6.40
C ILE A 303 0.87 12.79 6.98
N ALA A 304 0.61 13.19 8.23
CA ALA A 304 1.36 14.25 8.90
C ALA A 304 2.84 13.87 9.10
N LEU A 305 3.13 12.63 9.49
CA LEU A 305 4.49 12.09 9.58
C LEU A 305 5.20 12.09 8.22
N ASN A 306 4.51 11.65 7.15
CA ASN A 306 5.06 11.65 5.79
C ASN A 306 5.32 13.07 5.27
N ASN A 307 4.53 14.07 5.67
CA ASN A 307 4.81 15.48 5.37
C ASN A 307 6.09 15.98 6.09
N CYS A 308 6.32 15.57 7.34
CA CYS A 308 7.57 15.85 8.06
C CYS A 308 8.79 15.21 7.36
N LEU A 309 8.65 13.96 6.91
CA LEU A 309 9.69 13.26 6.14
C LEU A 309 9.95 13.92 4.78
N LEU A 310 8.92 14.40 4.08
CA LEU A 310 9.10 15.16 2.84
C LEU A 310 9.81 16.50 3.07
N ALA A 311 9.50 17.22 4.16
CA ALA A 311 10.24 18.42 4.53
C ALA A 311 11.74 18.11 4.76
N LEU A 312 12.04 17.02 5.48
CA LEU A 312 13.40 16.51 5.74
C LEU A 312 14.13 16.10 4.44
N TYR A 313 13.48 15.41 3.51
CA TYR A 313 14.08 15.07 2.21
C TYR A 313 14.40 16.33 1.39
N THR A 314 13.61 17.39 1.53
CA THR A 314 13.82 18.66 0.82
C THR A 314 14.70 19.67 1.57
N ASN A 315 15.32 19.25 2.69
CA ASN A 315 16.19 20.03 3.56
C ASN A 315 15.60 21.39 4.00
N ALA A 316 14.28 21.43 4.21
CA ALA A 316 13.56 22.63 4.58
C ALA A 316 13.52 22.78 6.12
N SER A 317 14.65 23.17 6.74
CA SER A 317 14.85 23.04 8.19
C SER A 317 13.76 23.70 9.04
N ASP A 318 13.34 24.93 8.72
CA ASP A 318 12.26 25.62 9.44
C ASP A 318 10.92 24.86 9.35
N GLN A 319 10.63 24.27 8.17
CA GLN A 319 9.44 23.44 7.96
C GLN A 319 9.54 22.13 8.73
N VAL A 320 10.72 21.51 8.82
CA VAL A 320 10.94 20.31 9.64
C VAL A 320 10.69 20.63 11.12
N HIS A 321 11.20 21.75 11.63
CA HIS A 321 10.98 22.16 13.01
C HIS A 321 9.48 22.39 13.32
N GLN A 322 8.80 23.21 12.50
CA GLN A 322 7.38 23.52 12.68
C GLN A 322 6.47 22.29 12.54
N LEU A 323 6.71 21.44 11.54
CA LEU A 323 5.89 20.25 11.30
C LEU A 323 6.12 19.17 12.35
N SER A 324 7.38 18.91 12.77
CA SER A 324 7.67 17.95 13.84
C SER A 324 7.10 18.39 15.19
N GLN A 325 7.21 19.69 15.53
CA GLN A 325 6.58 20.23 16.74
C GLN A 325 5.05 20.05 16.71
N LYS A 326 4.39 20.40 15.59
CA LYS A 326 2.94 20.18 15.44
C LYS A 326 2.57 18.70 15.49
N LEU A 327 3.38 17.82 14.90
CA LEU A 327 3.15 16.37 14.91
C LEU A 327 3.12 15.83 16.34
N ALA A 328 4.15 16.13 17.15
CA ALA A 328 4.21 15.70 18.55
C ALA A 328 3.07 16.29 19.40
N GLN A 329 2.73 17.57 19.21
CA GLN A 329 1.62 18.23 19.92
C GLN A 329 0.24 17.67 19.56
N THR A 330 0.04 17.27 18.30
CA THR A 330 -1.25 16.70 17.83
C THR A 330 -1.35 15.21 18.17
N TYR A 331 -0.22 14.51 18.18
CA TYR A 331 -0.14 13.07 18.35
C TYR A 331 1.05 12.66 19.25
N PRO A 332 0.88 12.68 20.59
CA PRO A 332 1.97 12.36 21.52
C PRO A 332 2.58 10.96 21.34
N ASN A 333 1.82 10.00 20.80
CA ASN A 333 2.29 8.64 20.55
C ASN A 333 3.32 8.52 19.40
N VAL A 334 3.67 9.62 18.72
CA VAL A 334 4.77 9.70 17.74
C VAL A 334 5.72 10.88 18.02
N GLU A 335 5.81 11.32 19.28
CA GLU A 335 6.76 12.38 19.69
C GLU A 335 8.22 11.97 19.42
N PHE A 336 8.57 10.69 19.61
CA PHE A 336 9.93 10.21 19.40
C PHE A 336 10.32 10.21 17.92
N GLU A 337 9.43 9.82 17.01
CA GLU A 337 9.62 9.92 15.56
C GLU A 337 9.75 11.39 15.13
N ALA A 338 8.94 12.28 15.69
CA ALA A 338 9.06 13.73 15.46
C ALA A 338 10.43 14.27 15.91
N LEU A 339 10.91 13.84 17.08
CA LEU A 339 12.23 14.17 17.60
C LEU A 339 13.35 13.62 16.71
N LEU A 340 13.27 12.36 16.28
CA LEU A 340 14.26 11.76 15.38
C LEU A 340 14.36 12.51 14.05
N ILE A 341 13.22 12.92 13.47
CA ILE A 341 13.19 13.74 12.26
C ILE A 341 13.87 15.10 12.49
N ARG A 342 13.58 15.77 13.62
CA ARG A 342 14.18 17.06 13.99
C ARG A 342 15.70 16.93 14.21
N CYS A 343 16.15 15.95 14.99
CA CYS A 343 17.56 15.69 15.25
C CYS A 343 18.32 15.26 13.99
N THR A 344 17.68 14.56 13.04
CA THR A 344 18.27 14.26 11.73
C THR A 344 18.52 15.53 10.92
N GLN A 345 17.58 16.49 10.91
CA GLN A 345 17.79 17.78 10.25
C GLN A 345 18.87 18.62 10.94
N LEU A 346 18.89 18.66 12.28
CA LEU A 346 19.96 19.32 13.04
C LEU A 346 21.35 18.74 12.69
N GLY A 347 21.46 17.42 12.49
CA GLY A 347 22.67 16.78 11.97
C GLY A 347 23.08 17.28 10.57
N LYS A 348 22.12 17.38 9.61
CA LYS A 348 22.37 17.98 8.28
C LYS A 348 22.85 19.43 8.38
N ASP A 349 22.25 20.19 9.29
CA ASP A 349 22.59 21.59 9.58
C ASP A 349 23.89 21.72 10.43
N LYS A 350 24.60 20.60 10.64
CA LYS A 350 25.85 20.44 11.41
C LYS A 350 25.73 20.67 12.92
N LYS A 351 24.53 20.93 13.44
CA LYS A 351 24.18 21.13 14.86
C LYS A 351 24.12 19.82 15.65
N HIS A 352 25.13 18.97 15.51
CA HIS A 352 25.18 17.63 16.10
C HIS A 352 25.06 17.64 17.64
N LYS A 353 25.67 18.63 18.32
CA LYS A 353 25.55 18.78 19.79
C LYS A 353 24.11 19.00 20.24
N GLU A 354 23.43 19.98 19.64
CA GLU A 354 22.01 20.30 19.90
C GLU A 354 21.11 19.06 19.69
N ALA A 355 21.39 18.28 18.62
CA ALA A 355 20.66 17.05 18.32
C ALA A 355 20.88 15.94 19.37
N ILE A 356 22.11 15.77 19.85
CA ILE A 356 22.48 14.79 20.88
C ILE A 356 21.91 15.20 22.24
N GLU A 357 22.02 16.47 22.63
CA GLU A 357 21.46 17.03 23.86
C GLU A 357 19.93 16.83 23.94
N GLN A 358 19.21 17.04 22.82
CA GLN A 358 17.76 16.78 22.76
C GLN A 358 17.42 15.28 22.91
N LEU A 359 18.20 14.38 22.31
CA LEU A 359 18.00 12.93 22.45
C LEU A 359 18.36 12.45 23.87
N GLN A 360 19.41 12.97 24.49
CA GLN A 360 19.76 12.68 25.88
C GLN A 360 18.68 13.16 26.85
N LYS A 361 18.15 14.38 26.66
CA LYS A 361 17.05 14.91 27.46
C LYS A 361 15.77 14.07 27.33
N PHE A 362 15.44 13.62 26.12
CA PHE A 362 14.28 12.74 25.90
C PHE A 362 14.48 11.36 26.53
N ALA A 363 15.67 10.75 26.39
CA ALA A 363 16.01 9.48 27.02
C ALA A 363 15.92 9.54 28.56
N ALA A 364 16.36 10.63 29.17
CA ALA A 364 16.28 10.84 30.61
C ALA A 364 14.83 11.02 31.12
N ALA A 365 13.93 11.58 30.30
CA ALA A 365 12.51 11.67 30.60
C ALA A 365 11.75 10.36 30.32
N HIS A 366 12.21 9.57 29.35
CA HIS A 366 11.54 8.36 28.86
C HIS A 366 12.52 7.17 28.81
N PRO A 367 12.78 6.48 29.95
CA PRO A 367 13.74 5.37 30.02
C PRO A 367 13.49 4.23 29.03
N SER A 368 12.23 3.98 28.66
CA SER A 368 11.84 3.02 27.60
C SER A 368 12.47 3.33 26.23
N HIS A 369 12.80 4.60 25.97
CA HIS A 369 13.42 5.07 24.74
C HIS A 369 14.94 5.27 24.85
N GLU A 370 15.56 5.01 26.00
CA GLU A 370 17.00 5.25 26.23
C GLU A 370 17.86 4.45 25.24
N PHE A 371 17.55 3.16 25.06
CA PHE A 371 18.28 2.27 24.16
C PHE A 371 18.25 2.78 22.71
N VAL A 372 17.07 3.19 22.21
CA VAL A 372 16.92 3.67 20.82
C VAL A 372 17.51 5.08 20.64
N SER A 373 17.37 5.94 21.65
CA SER A 373 18.00 7.27 21.70
C SER A 373 19.53 7.18 21.63
N LYS A 374 20.15 6.22 22.35
CA LYS A 374 21.59 5.97 22.27
C LYS A 374 22.01 5.59 20.84
N PHE A 375 21.25 4.76 20.13
CA PHE A 375 21.52 4.45 18.71
C PHE A 375 21.41 5.66 17.77
N ALA A 376 20.44 6.55 17.99
CA ALA A 376 20.34 7.80 17.24
C ALA A 376 21.53 8.75 17.51
N ILE A 377 21.99 8.82 18.77
CA ILE A 377 23.21 9.55 19.18
C ILE A 377 24.46 8.97 18.49
N ILE A 378 24.61 7.64 18.49
CA ILE A 378 25.71 6.93 17.80
C ILE A 378 25.71 7.26 16.30
N GLN A 379 24.55 7.25 15.65
CA GLN A 379 24.44 7.61 14.24
C GLN A 379 24.86 9.06 13.97
N LEU A 380 24.50 10.01 14.84
CA LEU A 380 24.92 11.42 14.74
C LEU A 380 26.43 11.58 14.97
N GLN A 381 27.00 10.91 15.97
CA GLN A 381 28.44 10.92 16.23
C GLN A 381 29.22 10.36 15.04
N LEU A 382 28.75 9.26 14.42
CA LEU A 382 29.38 8.67 13.24
C LEU A 382 29.25 9.54 11.98
N LEU A 383 28.12 10.25 11.79
CA LEU A 383 27.96 11.25 10.73
C LEU A 383 28.89 12.46 10.91
N GLN A 384 29.15 12.86 12.14
CA GLN A 384 30.15 13.90 12.48
C GLN A 384 31.60 13.40 12.29
N GLY A 385 31.82 12.09 12.28
CA GLY A 385 33.15 11.46 12.24
C GLY A 385 33.74 11.10 13.62
N ASN A 386 33.00 11.36 14.71
CA ASN A 386 33.40 11.12 16.09
C ASN A 386 33.33 9.62 16.46
N ARG A 387 34.21 8.80 15.88
CA ARG A 387 34.29 7.35 16.12
C ARG A 387 34.50 6.98 17.60
N ARG A 388 35.23 7.82 18.34
CA ARG A 388 35.50 7.62 19.79
C ARG A 388 34.21 7.67 20.60
N ASP A 389 33.46 8.77 20.47
CA ASP A 389 32.23 9.03 21.20
C ASP A 389 31.17 7.98 20.88
N ALA A 390 31.14 7.50 19.62
CA ALA A 390 30.29 6.39 19.18
C ALA A 390 30.65 5.05 19.86
N ILE A 391 31.95 4.73 19.97
CA ILE A 391 32.42 3.55 20.73
C ILE A 391 32.02 3.67 22.21
N GLU A 392 32.25 4.83 22.83
CA GLU A 392 31.90 5.09 24.23
C GLU A 392 30.39 4.95 24.49
N THR A 393 29.57 5.50 23.59
CA THR A 393 28.10 5.39 23.66
C THR A 393 27.62 3.94 23.46
N LEU A 394 28.24 3.17 22.56
CA LEU A 394 27.97 1.73 22.39
C LEU A 394 28.38 0.90 23.62
N LEU A 395 29.49 1.23 24.29
CA LEU A 395 29.91 0.60 25.55
C LEU A 395 28.96 0.93 26.72
N SER A 396 28.29 2.09 26.68
CA SER A 396 27.29 2.52 27.67
C SER A 396 25.96 1.74 27.61
N LEU A 397 25.82 0.74 26.72
CA LEU A 397 24.61 -0.08 26.57
C LEU A 397 24.50 -1.23 27.60
N GLY A 398 25.28 -1.20 28.68
CA GLY A 398 25.24 -2.22 29.74
C GLY A 398 25.61 -3.61 29.21
N GLU A 399 24.77 -4.62 29.46
CA GLU A 399 24.94 -5.96 28.89
C GLU A 399 24.51 -6.04 27.41
N ALA A 400 23.65 -5.14 26.93
CA ALA A 400 23.17 -5.18 25.54
C ALA A 400 24.29 -4.95 24.53
N LYS A 401 25.45 -4.41 24.95
CA LYS A 401 26.68 -4.31 24.13
C LYS A 401 27.19 -5.67 23.63
N TYR A 402 26.82 -6.77 24.27
CA TYR A 402 27.22 -8.12 23.87
C TYR A 402 26.36 -8.71 22.74
N LYS A 403 25.23 -8.09 22.36
CA LYS A 403 24.42 -8.52 21.20
C LYS A 403 25.29 -8.54 19.94
N PRO A 404 25.21 -9.57 19.05
CA PRO A 404 26.21 -9.76 17.99
C PRO A 404 26.38 -8.56 17.04
N GLY A 405 25.28 -7.88 16.69
CA GLY A 405 25.34 -6.66 15.88
C GLY A 405 26.07 -5.48 16.53
N ILE A 406 26.02 -5.34 17.86
CA ILE A 406 26.76 -4.30 18.59
C ILE A 406 28.24 -4.68 18.72
N VAL A 407 28.55 -5.96 19.00
CA VAL A 407 29.94 -6.45 19.00
C VAL A 407 30.57 -6.25 17.62
N SER A 408 29.87 -6.58 16.54
CA SER A 408 30.33 -6.38 15.17
C SER A 408 30.56 -4.90 14.83
N ALA A 409 29.64 -4.01 15.24
CA ALA A 409 29.80 -2.56 15.08
C ALA A 409 31.00 -2.01 15.87
N LEU A 410 31.15 -2.39 17.14
CA LEU A 410 32.28 -1.98 17.98
C LEU A 410 33.63 -2.47 17.43
N VAL A 411 33.73 -3.73 17.01
CA VAL A 411 34.94 -4.27 16.35
C VAL A 411 35.26 -3.48 15.09
N SER A 412 34.26 -3.22 14.25
CA SER A 412 34.43 -2.44 13.01
C SER A 412 34.92 -1.01 13.29
N LEU A 413 34.41 -0.36 14.35
CA LEU A 413 34.84 0.97 14.76
C LEU A 413 36.25 0.97 15.37
N TYR A 414 36.59 -0.02 16.21
CA TYR A 414 37.94 -0.16 16.75
C TYR A 414 38.98 -0.37 15.65
N LEU A 415 38.71 -1.24 14.67
CA LEU A 415 39.57 -1.42 13.49
C LEU A 415 39.61 -0.17 12.62
N GLY A 416 38.51 0.57 12.51
CA GLY A 416 38.46 1.92 11.94
C GLY A 416 39.23 3.00 12.74
N THR A 417 39.84 2.64 13.88
CA THR A 417 40.76 3.47 14.67
C THR A 417 42.13 2.79 14.88
N ASP A 418 42.41 1.73 14.09
CA ASP A 418 43.54 0.80 14.19
C ASP A 418 43.76 0.12 15.56
N ASN A 419 42.76 0.18 16.44
CA ASN A 419 42.81 -0.37 17.80
C ASN A 419 42.48 -1.88 17.81
N LYS A 420 43.35 -2.67 17.16
CA LYS A 420 43.23 -4.13 17.04
C LYS A 420 43.20 -4.84 18.40
N THR A 421 43.89 -4.30 19.40
CA THR A 421 43.94 -4.84 20.76
C THR A 421 42.61 -4.69 21.50
N ALA A 422 41.93 -3.54 21.39
CA ALA A 422 40.59 -3.38 21.96
C ALA A 422 39.53 -4.23 21.23
N ALA A 423 39.65 -4.39 19.90
CA ALA A 423 38.78 -5.30 19.14
C ALA A 423 38.92 -6.77 19.63
N SER A 424 40.15 -7.23 19.81
CA SER A 424 40.47 -8.56 20.39
C SER A 424 39.92 -8.72 21.81
N ALA A 425 40.19 -7.76 22.69
CA ALA A 425 39.72 -7.77 24.08
C ALA A 425 38.18 -7.76 24.17
N LEU A 426 37.50 -7.01 23.30
CA LEU A 426 36.04 -7.01 23.23
C LEU A 426 35.50 -8.38 22.83
N LEU A 427 36.01 -8.96 21.75
CA LEU A 427 35.58 -10.29 21.26
C LEU A 427 35.78 -11.36 22.33
N LYS A 428 36.92 -11.34 23.03
CA LYS A 428 37.14 -12.21 24.19
C LYS A 428 36.10 -11.96 25.28
N SER A 429 35.86 -10.70 25.67
CA SER A 429 34.87 -10.38 26.72
C SER A 429 33.44 -10.78 26.36
N ALA A 430 33.08 -10.76 25.06
CA ALA A 430 31.80 -11.24 24.57
C ALA A 430 31.71 -12.77 24.65
N VAL A 431 32.72 -13.49 24.17
CA VAL A 431 32.82 -14.95 24.30
C VAL A 431 32.71 -15.37 25.78
N ASP A 432 33.42 -14.72 26.69
CA ASP A 432 33.40 -15.01 28.12
C ASP A 432 32.04 -14.72 28.77
N TRP A 433 31.36 -13.61 28.39
CA TRP A 433 29.99 -13.32 28.84
C TRP A 433 28.98 -14.36 28.34
N TYR A 434 29.08 -14.79 27.08
CA TYR A 434 28.22 -15.82 26.52
C TYR A 434 28.45 -17.19 27.16
N LYS A 435 29.70 -17.58 27.41
CA LYS A 435 30.06 -18.80 28.18
C LYS A 435 29.46 -18.78 29.58
N LYS A 436 29.52 -17.65 30.29
CA LYS A 436 29.01 -17.52 31.66
C LYS A 436 27.48 -17.64 31.76
N ASN A 437 26.76 -17.13 30.76
CA ASN A 437 25.30 -17.02 30.80
C ASN A 437 24.55 -18.18 30.10
N ASN A 438 25.25 -19.21 29.58
CA ASN A 438 24.66 -20.37 28.90
C ASN A 438 23.66 -20.04 27.75
N VAL A 439 23.81 -18.88 27.10
CA VAL A 439 22.89 -18.44 26.04
C VAL A 439 23.20 -19.17 24.73
N SER A 440 22.65 -20.38 24.59
CA SER A 440 22.75 -21.21 23.38
C SER A 440 21.72 -20.77 22.33
N SER A 441 21.94 -19.63 21.67
CA SER A 441 21.19 -19.23 20.46
C SER A 441 22.03 -19.43 19.19
N GLY A 442 21.36 -19.70 18.05
CA GLY A 442 22.04 -20.00 16.78
C GLY A 442 22.99 -18.90 16.29
N ASP A 443 22.67 -17.64 16.59
CA ASP A 443 23.46 -16.44 16.24
C ASP A 443 24.90 -16.45 16.79
N LEU A 444 25.18 -17.19 17.87
CA LEU A 444 26.54 -17.26 18.43
C LEU A 444 27.52 -17.92 17.45
N SER A 445 27.06 -18.82 16.58
CA SER A 445 27.94 -19.58 15.69
C SER A 445 28.66 -18.68 14.69
N ASP A 446 27.97 -17.73 14.04
CA ASP A 446 28.64 -16.79 13.14
C ASP A 446 29.45 -15.73 13.88
N MET A 447 29.05 -15.34 15.11
CA MET A 447 29.85 -14.45 15.95
C MET A 447 31.18 -15.11 16.36
N TRP A 448 31.17 -16.36 16.82
CA TRP A 448 32.39 -17.11 17.18
C TRP A 448 33.25 -17.42 15.95
N ARG A 449 32.64 -17.66 14.77
CA ARG A 449 33.37 -17.90 13.52
C ARG A 449 34.09 -16.63 13.06
N GLN A 450 33.44 -15.47 13.13
CA GLN A 450 34.06 -14.17 12.89
C GLN A 450 35.15 -13.85 13.94
N ALA A 451 34.91 -14.15 15.22
CA ALA A 451 35.90 -13.97 16.28
C ALA A 451 37.15 -14.84 16.06
N ALA A 452 36.98 -16.10 15.69
CA ALA A 452 38.07 -17.01 15.37
C ALA A 452 38.88 -16.55 14.17
N GLU A 453 38.22 -16.18 13.06
CA GLU A 453 38.88 -15.69 11.86
C GLU A 453 39.62 -14.37 12.11
N PHE A 454 39.04 -13.45 12.89
CA PHE A 454 39.70 -12.21 13.29
C PHE A 454 40.99 -12.49 14.08
N HIS A 455 40.93 -13.37 15.08
CA HIS A 455 42.09 -13.72 15.90
C HIS A 455 43.16 -14.49 15.10
N LEU A 456 42.79 -15.40 14.18
CA LEU A 456 43.74 -16.06 13.26
C LEU A 456 44.48 -15.05 12.39
N ARG A 457 43.74 -14.12 11.75
CA ARG A 457 44.32 -13.06 10.91
C ARG A 457 45.19 -12.08 11.73
N GLY A 458 44.91 -11.93 13.02
CA GLY A 458 45.68 -11.11 13.96
C GLY A 458 46.83 -11.84 14.67
N GLY A 459 47.09 -13.12 14.40
CA GLY A 459 48.13 -13.92 15.06
C GLY A 459 47.81 -14.31 16.52
N ALA A 460 46.59 -14.03 17.01
CA ALA A 460 46.13 -14.35 18.36
C ALA A 460 45.57 -15.78 18.45
N SER A 461 46.34 -16.76 17.96
CA SER A 461 45.85 -18.10 17.62
C SER A 461 45.36 -18.92 18.81
N GLU A 462 45.79 -18.62 20.05
CA GLU A 462 45.21 -19.23 21.26
C GLU A 462 43.75 -18.81 21.48
N THR A 463 43.45 -17.52 21.28
CA THR A 463 42.09 -16.98 21.42
C THR A 463 41.20 -17.49 20.29
N ALA A 464 41.75 -17.60 19.07
CA ALA A 464 41.08 -18.26 17.96
C ALA A 464 40.73 -19.72 18.26
N ALA A 465 41.68 -20.50 18.76
CA ALA A 465 41.47 -21.90 19.12
C ALA A 465 40.34 -22.05 20.15
N SER A 466 40.31 -21.23 21.20
CA SER A 466 39.22 -21.30 22.19
C SER A 466 37.85 -20.92 21.61
N SER A 467 37.77 -19.99 20.65
CA SER A 467 36.51 -19.70 19.92
C SER A 467 36.07 -20.88 19.03
N LEU A 468 37.03 -21.54 18.38
CA LEU A 468 36.80 -22.70 17.51
C LEU A 468 36.44 -23.98 18.30
N GLU A 469 36.94 -24.15 19.52
CA GLU A 469 36.54 -25.24 20.41
C GLU A 469 35.05 -25.14 20.80
N GLU A 470 34.53 -23.94 21.11
CA GLU A 470 33.10 -23.77 21.41
C GLU A 470 32.21 -24.01 20.18
N LEU A 471 32.66 -23.57 19.00
CA LEU A 471 31.99 -23.90 17.73
C LEU A 471 31.89 -25.41 17.51
N LEU A 472 32.98 -26.14 17.80
CA LEU A 472 33.02 -27.59 17.66
C LEU A 472 32.19 -28.31 18.73
N LYS A 473 31.86 -27.67 19.87
CA LYS A 473 30.86 -28.19 20.82
C LYS A 473 29.44 -28.05 20.28
N LEU A 474 29.10 -26.92 19.64
CA LEU A 474 27.79 -26.71 19.02
C LEU A 474 27.59 -27.54 17.74
N ASN A 475 28.64 -27.70 16.92
CA ASN A 475 28.64 -28.51 15.71
C ASN A 475 29.88 -29.41 15.65
N PRO A 476 29.86 -30.60 16.30
CA PRO A 476 30.98 -31.55 16.31
C PRO A 476 31.45 -32.01 14.92
N ASN A 477 30.60 -31.87 13.91
CA ASN A 477 30.83 -32.33 12.54
C ASN A 477 31.21 -31.19 11.57
N ASP A 478 31.39 -29.93 12.00
CA ASP A 478 31.87 -28.85 11.12
C ASP A 478 33.37 -29.04 10.81
N MET A 479 33.65 -29.74 9.71
CA MET A 479 35.01 -30.00 9.22
C MET A 479 35.80 -28.72 8.89
N LYS A 480 35.14 -27.59 8.61
CA LYS A 480 35.84 -26.30 8.35
C LYS A 480 36.33 -25.69 9.66
N VAL A 481 35.50 -25.70 10.70
CA VAL A 481 35.90 -25.31 12.07
C VAL A 481 37.00 -26.23 12.58
N LEU A 482 36.88 -27.55 12.35
CA LEU A 482 37.90 -28.53 12.72
C LEU A 482 39.25 -28.25 12.03
N ALA A 483 39.25 -27.94 10.73
CA ALA A 483 40.47 -27.56 10.00
C ALA A 483 41.06 -26.21 10.47
N GLN A 484 40.22 -25.21 10.73
CA GLN A 484 40.65 -23.94 11.32
C GLN A 484 41.25 -24.13 12.73
N LEU A 485 40.73 -25.06 13.52
CA LEU A 485 41.23 -25.39 14.85
C LEU A 485 42.62 -26.06 14.79
N VAL A 486 42.87 -26.92 13.80
CA VAL A 486 44.21 -27.45 13.51
C VAL A 486 45.17 -26.33 13.12
N ILE A 487 44.77 -25.40 12.25
CA ILE A 487 45.59 -24.24 11.86
C ILE A 487 45.92 -23.35 13.07
N ALA A 488 44.94 -23.11 13.95
CA ALA A 488 45.13 -22.35 15.18
C ALA A 488 46.15 -23.03 16.11
N TYR A 489 45.95 -24.31 16.44
CA TYR A 489 46.86 -25.05 17.32
C TYR A 489 48.24 -25.27 16.71
N ALA A 490 48.39 -25.38 15.39
CA ALA A 490 49.70 -25.59 14.75
C ALA A 490 50.72 -24.48 15.08
N GLN A 491 50.25 -23.28 15.45
CA GLN A 491 51.11 -22.13 15.79
C GLN A 491 51.62 -22.14 17.25
N PHE A 492 51.01 -22.90 18.18
CA PHE A 492 51.37 -22.85 19.61
C PHE A 492 51.32 -24.20 20.35
N ASN A 493 50.52 -25.17 19.89
CA ASN A 493 50.48 -26.53 20.43
C ASN A 493 50.41 -27.58 19.29
N PRO A 494 51.55 -27.90 18.63
CA PRO A 494 51.59 -28.86 17.53
C PRO A 494 51.12 -30.27 17.89
N LYS A 495 51.23 -30.69 19.17
CA LYS A 495 50.73 -32.00 19.64
C LYS A 495 49.21 -32.07 19.53
N ARG A 496 48.51 -31.07 20.08
CA ARG A 496 47.04 -30.99 20.04
C ARG A 496 46.54 -30.76 18.61
N ALA A 497 47.28 -30.01 17.78
CA ALA A 497 46.99 -29.91 16.34
C ALA A 497 47.01 -31.28 15.63
N LEU A 498 48.00 -32.14 15.93
CA LEU A 498 48.16 -33.47 15.36
C LEU A 498 47.16 -34.50 15.92
N GLU A 499 46.69 -34.34 17.15
CA GLU A 499 45.59 -35.12 17.71
C GLU A 499 44.26 -34.79 17.03
N ILE A 500 44.01 -33.50 16.76
CA ILE A 500 42.76 -33.03 16.13
C ILE A 500 42.76 -33.31 14.63
N SER A 501 43.89 -33.21 13.93
CA SER A 501 43.96 -33.48 12.49
C SER A 501 43.63 -34.93 12.12
N ARG A 502 43.82 -35.89 13.03
CA ARG A 502 43.36 -37.29 12.86
C ARG A 502 41.84 -37.45 12.72
N LYS A 503 41.06 -36.42 13.06
CA LYS A 503 39.60 -36.38 12.90
C LYS A 503 39.16 -35.77 11.56
N LEU A 504 40.08 -35.17 10.80
CA LEU A 504 39.79 -34.71 9.43
C LEU A 504 39.78 -35.93 8.48
N PRO A 505 39.01 -35.88 7.37
CA PRO A 505 39.07 -36.91 6.35
C PRO A 505 40.47 -37.00 5.74
N LYS A 506 40.89 -38.21 5.34
CA LYS A 506 42.17 -38.41 4.67
C LYS A 506 42.18 -37.70 3.30
N LEU A 507 43.35 -37.24 2.85
CA LEU A 507 43.49 -36.60 1.54
C LEU A 507 42.99 -37.50 0.38
N GLU A 508 43.29 -38.80 0.49
CA GLU A 508 42.79 -39.91 -0.36
C GLU A 508 41.27 -39.96 -0.51
N THR A 509 40.52 -39.37 0.42
CA THR A 509 39.04 -39.35 0.45
C THR A 509 38.43 -37.98 0.11
N LEU A 510 39.27 -36.98 -0.22
CA LEU A 510 38.85 -35.60 -0.51
C LEU A 510 39.17 -35.15 -1.93
N THR A 511 40.15 -35.77 -2.60
CA THR A 511 40.57 -35.44 -3.97
C THR A 511 40.98 -36.69 -4.71
N THR A 512 40.53 -36.85 -5.95
CA THR A 512 41.07 -37.83 -6.89
C THR A 512 42.42 -37.36 -7.45
N ALA A 513 43.26 -38.28 -7.92
CA ALA A 513 44.56 -37.92 -8.52
C ALA A 513 44.42 -36.90 -9.67
N SER A 514 43.37 -37.03 -10.48
CA SER A 514 43.05 -36.13 -11.59
C SER A 514 42.77 -34.68 -11.17
N GLU A 515 42.42 -34.43 -9.91
CA GLU A 515 42.19 -33.07 -9.38
C GLU A 515 43.48 -32.47 -8.81
N ILE A 516 44.40 -33.32 -8.33
CA ILE A 516 45.74 -32.94 -7.89
C ILE A 516 46.56 -32.49 -9.10
N ASP A 517 46.59 -33.29 -10.17
CA ASP A 517 47.26 -32.95 -11.44
C ASP A 517 46.80 -31.58 -11.99
N ALA A 518 45.50 -31.30 -11.90
CA ALA A 518 44.91 -30.04 -12.36
C ALA A 518 45.29 -28.83 -11.49
N LEU A 519 45.44 -29.02 -10.18
CA LEU A 519 45.87 -27.97 -9.25
C LEU A 519 47.39 -27.68 -9.36
N GLU A 520 48.21 -28.70 -9.53
CA GLU A 520 49.66 -28.53 -9.74
C GLU A 520 49.95 -27.82 -11.06
N ALA A 521 49.25 -28.19 -12.15
CA ALA A 521 49.35 -27.50 -13.44
C ALA A 521 48.95 -26.02 -13.38
N ALA A 522 47.98 -25.66 -12.53
CA ALA A 522 47.51 -24.28 -12.38
C ALA A 522 48.53 -23.36 -11.67
N ASN A 523 49.31 -23.88 -10.72
CA ASN A 523 50.11 -23.06 -9.82
C ASN A 523 51.46 -22.60 -10.42
N TRP A 524 51.89 -23.16 -11.57
CA TRP A 524 53.22 -22.90 -12.16
C TRP A 524 53.28 -21.76 -13.19
N VAL A 525 52.14 -21.20 -13.61
CA VAL A 525 52.07 -20.34 -14.82
C VAL A 525 52.06 -18.83 -14.52
N MET A 526 51.60 -18.41 -13.34
CA MET A 526 51.17 -17.02 -13.12
C MET A 526 52.26 -16.01 -12.68
N SER A 527 53.45 -16.47 -12.29
CA SER A 527 54.47 -15.59 -11.65
C SER A 527 55.56 -15.02 -12.58
N ALA A 528 55.64 -15.45 -13.85
CA ALA A 528 56.84 -15.23 -14.68
C ALA A 528 56.65 -14.51 -16.03
N LYS A 529 55.42 -14.26 -16.51
CA LYS A 529 55.17 -13.76 -17.89
C LYS A 529 54.26 -12.52 -18.00
N ALA A 530 54.20 -11.70 -16.95
CA ALA A 530 53.43 -10.44 -16.95
C ALA A 530 54.22 -9.19 -17.42
N ALA A 531 55.44 -9.34 -17.92
CA ALA A 531 56.28 -8.21 -18.39
C ALA A 531 57.01 -8.55 -19.71
N LYS A 532 56.83 -7.66 -20.73
CA LYS A 532 57.31 -7.80 -22.12
C LYS A 532 56.65 -9.00 -22.86
N LYS A 533 56.08 -8.86 -24.05
CA LYS A 533 56.40 -7.95 -25.18
C LYS A 533 55.17 -7.69 -26.06
N SER A 534 55.22 -6.61 -26.84
CA SER A 534 54.40 -6.38 -28.04
C SER A 534 55.32 -6.24 -29.25
N ALA A 535 55.00 -6.88 -30.39
CA ALA A 535 55.41 -6.48 -31.75
C ALA A 535 54.86 -7.44 -32.86
N ASN A 536 54.43 -6.85 -33.99
CA ASN A 536 54.38 -7.35 -35.38
C ASN A 536 53.83 -8.76 -35.76
N SER A 537 52.50 -8.87 -35.82
CA SER A 537 51.68 -9.04 -37.06
C SER A 537 52.09 -9.92 -38.27
N LYS A 538 51.16 -10.85 -38.63
CA LYS A 538 50.78 -11.36 -39.99
C LYS A 538 51.79 -12.30 -40.73
N ILE A 539 51.40 -13.19 -41.65
CA ILE A 539 50.20 -13.33 -42.53
C ILE A 539 49.55 -14.75 -42.46
N GLU A 540 48.24 -14.80 -42.82
CA GLU A 540 47.26 -15.87 -43.16
C GLU A 540 47.70 -17.11 -44.03
N PRO A 541 46.81 -18.09 -44.37
CA PRO A 541 45.43 -18.41 -43.89
C PRO A 541 45.09 -19.91 -43.60
N SER A 542 43.91 -20.16 -42.97
CA SER A 542 42.94 -21.29 -43.15
C SER A 542 42.45 -21.93 -41.83
N PRO A 543 41.28 -22.60 -41.79
CA PRO A 543 39.95 -22.20 -42.30
C PRO A 543 38.96 -21.98 -41.13
N THR A 544 37.95 -21.11 -41.30
CA THR A 544 37.14 -20.60 -40.16
C THR A 544 35.88 -21.40 -39.82
N THR A 545 35.74 -21.79 -38.54
CA THR A 545 34.47 -22.12 -37.88
C THR A 545 34.05 -21.03 -36.87
N PRO A 546 32.75 -20.89 -36.53
CA PRO A 546 32.22 -19.60 -36.05
C PRO A 546 32.34 -19.41 -34.52
N GLY A 547 33.03 -18.35 -34.11
CA GLY A 547 33.27 -18.03 -32.69
C GLY A 547 32.14 -17.28 -31.97
N ASP A 548 32.15 -17.42 -30.65
CA ASP A 548 31.17 -16.86 -29.71
C ASP A 548 31.17 -15.31 -29.67
N LYS A 549 30.00 -14.69 -29.44
CA LYS A 549 29.86 -13.23 -29.31
C LYS A 549 28.86 -12.81 -28.23
N LYS A 550 29.42 -12.30 -27.13
CA LYS A 550 28.73 -11.54 -26.06
C LYS A 550 27.76 -10.51 -26.65
N LYS A 551 26.50 -10.51 -26.18
CA LYS A 551 25.50 -9.49 -26.57
C LYS A 551 25.89 -8.11 -26.02
N SER A 552 25.79 -7.09 -26.87
CA SER A 552 26.21 -5.72 -26.58
C SER A 552 25.14 -4.91 -25.82
N HIS A 553 25.56 -4.08 -24.86
CA HIS A 553 24.71 -3.01 -24.33
C HIS A 553 24.50 -1.92 -25.40
N ASN A 554 23.30 -1.86 -25.98
CA ASN A 554 22.92 -0.79 -26.90
C ASN A 554 22.81 0.57 -26.18
N ARG A 555 23.89 1.34 -26.22
CA ARG A 555 23.94 2.77 -25.86
C ARG A 555 22.90 3.53 -26.71
N LYS A 556 21.84 4.07 -26.08
CA LYS A 556 20.92 5.01 -26.73
C LYS A 556 21.69 6.26 -27.17
N ARG A 557 21.97 6.40 -28.47
CA ARG A 557 22.46 7.66 -29.06
C ARG A 557 21.30 8.66 -29.06
N LYS A 558 21.54 9.92 -28.64
CA LYS A 558 20.59 11.01 -28.89
C LYS A 558 20.43 11.18 -30.40
N GLY A 559 19.19 11.34 -30.88
CA GLY A 559 18.92 11.55 -32.30
C GLY A 559 19.51 12.86 -32.79
N LYS A 560 20.23 12.83 -33.92
CA LYS A 560 20.49 14.05 -34.70
C LYS A 560 19.29 14.32 -35.58
N LEU A 561 18.86 15.58 -35.64
CA LEU A 561 17.91 16.04 -36.66
C LEU A 561 18.57 15.98 -38.05
N PRO A 562 17.80 15.87 -39.15
CA PRO A 562 18.34 15.95 -40.51
C PRO A 562 19.10 17.26 -40.74
N LYS A 563 20.07 17.28 -41.67
CA LYS A 563 20.83 18.49 -42.03
C LYS A 563 19.94 19.68 -42.48
N ASN A 564 18.71 19.40 -42.95
CA ASN A 564 17.77 20.38 -43.48
C ASN A 564 16.53 20.53 -42.57
N TYR A 565 16.71 20.52 -41.25
CA TYR A 565 15.61 20.79 -40.32
C TYR A 565 15.31 22.30 -40.25
N ASN A 566 14.16 22.71 -40.77
CA ASN A 566 13.56 24.01 -40.45
C ASN A 566 12.60 23.83 -39.26
N ALA A 567 12.74 24.67 -38.23
CA ALA A 567 11.92 24.63 -37.03
C ALA A 567 10.52 25.23 -37.22
N GLU A 568 10.30 26.03 -38.27
CA GLU A 568 9.03 26.71 -38.55
C GLU A 568 8.01 25.83 -39.30
N VAL A 569 8.43 24.66 -39.79
CA VAL A 569 7.57 23.73 -40.55
C VAL A 569 7.08 22.61 -39.65
N ALA A 570 5.76 22.52 -39.46
CA ALA A 570 5.15 21.43 -38.70
C ALA A 570 5.44 20.06 -39.36
N PRO A 571 5.76 19.01 -38.58
CA PRO A 571 6.04 17.69 -39.13
C PRO A 571 4.77 17.03 -39.71
N ASP A 572 4.97 16.25 -40.78
CA ASP A 572 3.97 15.38 -41.43
C ASP A 572 2.99 14.72 -40.45
N SER A 573 1.70 14.97 -40.66
CA SER A 573 0.58 14.48 -39.84
C SER A 573 0.31 12.98 -39.94
N GLU A 574 0.86 12.30 -40.94
CA GLU A 574 0.76 10.84 -41.07
C GLU A 574 1.99 10.12 -40.51
N ARG A 575 2.95 10.87 -39.94
CA ARG A 575 4.24 10.34 -39.48
C ARG A 575 4.12 9.30 -38.37
N TRP A 576 3.06 9.36 -37.55
CA TRP A 576 2.77 8.40 -36.48
C TRP A 576 1.93 7.20 -36.92
N LEU A 577 1.29 7.24 -38.09
CA LEU A 577 0.50 6.10 -38.59
C LEU A 577 1.39 4.93 -39.01
N PRO A 578 0.97 3.67 -38.79
CA PRO A 578 1.58 2.50 -39.43
C PRO A 578 1.79 2.68 -40.93
N LYS A 579 2.90 2.15 -41.47
CA LYS A 579 3.37 2.50 -42.83
C LYS A 579 2.39 2.12 -43.96
N TYR A 580 1.42 1.24 -43.69
CA TYR A 580 0.39 0.81 -44.64
C TYR A 580 -0.90 1.65 -44.57
N GLU A 581 -1.05 2.53 -43.58
CA GLU A 581 -2.22 3.40 -43.37
C GLU A 581 -2.01 4.83 -43.93
N ARG A 582 -0.81 5.11 -44.43
CA ARG A 582 -0.43 6.41 -44.98
C ARG A 582 -0.91 6.57 -46.42
N THR A 583 -1.38 7.76 -46.79
CA THR A 583 -1.89 8.10 -48.13
C THR A 583 -0.87 7.83 -49.25
N GLY A 584 0.43 7.90 -48.96
CA GLY A 584 1.51 7.53 -49.87
C GLY A 584 1.76 6.02 -50.07
N PHE A 585 1.04 5.12 -49.39
CA PHE A 585 1.34 3.69 -49.42
C PHE A 585 0.84 2.96 -50.68
N ARG A 586 1.72 2.80 -51.67
CA ARG A 586 1.49 1.92 -52.82
C ARG A 586 1.90 0.47 -52.53
N LYS A 587 0.90 -0.41 -52.34
CA LYS A 587 1.08 -1.87 -52.17
C LYS A 587 1.67 -2.48 -53.46
N LYS A 588 2.85 -3.09 -53.39
CA LYS A 588 3.57 -3.63 -54.56
C LYS A 588 2.81 -4.84 -55.14
N ARG A 589 2.40 -4.78 -56.41
CA ARG A 589 1.50 -5.74 -57.08
C ARG A 589 2.24 -6.49 -58.19
N GLY A 590 2.03 -7.80 -58.29
CA GLY A 590 2.57 -8.66 -59.36
C GLY A 590 3.83 -9.45 -58.95
N GLY A 591 3.81 -10.76 -59.18
CA GLY A 591 4.90 -11.69 -58.81
C GLY A 591 4.44 -13.13 -58.59
N ALA A 592 3.42 -13.61 -59.31
CA ALA A 592 2.84 -14.92 -59.06
C ALA A 592 3.67 -16.06 -59.67
N ARG A 593 4.19 -16.94 -58.80
CA ARG A 593 4.51 -18.34 -59.12
C ARG A 593 4.14 -19.19 -57.91
N GLY A 594 3.00 -19.87 -58.00
CA GLY A 594 2.72 -21.03 -57.16
C GLY A 594 3.32 -22.27 -57.81
N LYS A 595 3.96 -23.12 -57.00
CA LYS A 595 3.92 -24.57 -57.22
C LYS A 595 4.21 -25.28 -55.90
N ASP A 596 3.38 -26.25 -55.59
CA ASP A 596 3.36 -27.01 -54.34
C ASP A 596 4.48 -28.04 -54.30
N ILE A 597 4.91 -28.40 -53.08
CA ILE A 597 5.57 -29.68 -52.82
C ILE A 597 4.86 -30.34 -51.64
N ILE A 598 4.43 -31.58 -51.85
CA ILE A 598 3.63 -32.40 -50.94
C ILE A 598 4.46 -33.61 -50.47
N LYS A 599 4.19 -34.04 -49.23
CA LYS A 599 4.48 -35.33 -48.56
C LYS A 599 5.35 -36.40 -49.25
N GLY A 600 6.17 -37.07 -48.43
CA GLY A 600 6.51 -38.49 -48.52
C GLY A 600 7.00 -38.99 -47.16
N SER A 601 6.73 -40.23 -46.69
CA SER A 601 6.06 -41.37 -47.34
C SER A 601 5.24 -42.23 -46.35
N GLN A 602 4.22 -42.89 -46.90
CA GLN A 602 3.74 -44.29 -46.71
C GLN A 602 3.58 -44.93 -45.31
N GLY A 603 2.51 -45.69 -45.04
CA GLY A 603 1.39 -46.04 -45.95
C GLY A 603 0.34 -47.00 -45.38
N MET A 604 -0.51 -47.53 -46.28
CA MET A 604 -1.61 -48.53 -46.09
C MET A 604 -2.90 -47.99 -45.42
N ALA A 605 -4.12 -48.24 -45.92
CA ALA A 605 -4.57 -48.90 -47.17
C ALA A 605 -5.94 -48.36 -47.67
N SER A 606 -6.44 -48.91 -48.79
CA SER A 606 -7.72 -48.61 -49.48
C SER A 606 -9.00 -49.02 -48.70
N GLY A 607 -10.21 -48.58 -49.03
CA GLY A 607 -10.69 -47.64 -50.09
C GLY A 607 -12.21 -47.81 -50.39
N ALA A 608 -12.75 -47.05 -51.37
CA ALA A 608 -14.15 -47.06 -51.85
C ALA A 608 -15.25 -46.61 -50.84
N ALA A 609 -16.51 -46.31 -51.21
CA ALA A 609 -17.06 -45.55 -52.35
C ALA A 609 -18.52 -45.13 -52.02
N ASP A 610 -19.02 -44.06 -52.67
CA ASP A 610 -20.40 -43.55 -52.84
C ASP A 610 -21.58 -44.05 -51.94
N GLN A 611 -22.42 -43.12 -51.45
CA GLN A 611 -23.78 -42.90 -52.00
C GLN A 611 -24.66 -41.83 -51.29
N TYR A 612 -25.61 -41.29 -52.09
CA TYR A 612 -26.83 -40.52 -51.78
C TYR A 612 -26.81 -39.08 -51.20
N ASP A 613 -27.19 -38.15 -52.08
CA ASP A 613 -28.06 -36.99 -51.83
C ASP A 613 -29.48 -37.30 -52.35
N MET A 614 -30.53 -36.71 -51.75
CA MET A 614 -31.90 -36.61 -52.29
C MET A 614 -32.71 -35.57 -51.49
N SER A 615 -33.72 -34.94 -52.12
CA SER A 615 -34.38 -33.74 -51.56
C SER A 615 -35.89 -33.64 -51.83
N ASN A 616 -36.56 -32.70 -51.11
CA ASN A 616 -37.98 -32.29 -51.26
C ASN A 616 -39.03 -33.35 -50.80
N ARG A 617 -40.27 -33.03 -50.36
CA ARG A 617 -41.05 -31.76 -50.21
C ARG A 617 -41.99 -31.91 -48.96
N VAL A 618 -43.09 -31.19 -48.68
CA VAL A 618 -44.05 -30.35 -49.45
C VAL A 618 -44.51 -29.11 -48.63
N ASN A 619 -45.72 -28.58 -48.86
CA ASN A 619 -46.44 -27.50 -48.15
C ASN A 619 -47.98 -27.74 -48.39
N ILE A 620 -49.03 -27.00 -47.99
CA ILE A 620 -49.29 -25.60 -47.58
C ILE A 620 -50.52 -25.56 -46.64
N THR A 621 -50.61 -24.64 -45.68
CA THR A 621 -51.91 -24.14 -45.12
C THR A 621 -51.81 -22.68 -44.64
N LYS A 622 -52.88 -22.09 -44.06
CA LYS A 622 -53.08 -20.62 -43.89
C LYS A 622 -54.02 -20.28 -42.72
N ASN A 623 -53.88 -19.08 -42.13
CA ASN A 623 -54.94 -18.04 -42.08
C ASN A 623 -54.43 -16.70 -41.48
N SER A 624 -55.17 -15.62 -41.75
CA SER A 624 -55.01 -14.19 -41.32
C SER A 624 -56.39 -13.48 -41.58
N PRO A 625 -56.66 -12.14 -41.49
CA PRO A 625 -55.86 -10.90 -41.29
C PRO A 625 -56.03 -10.30 -39.85
N VAL A 626 -56.08 -9.00 -39.44
CA VAL A 626 -56.41 -7.64 -40.00
C VAL A 626 -55.66 -6.49 -39.27
N THR A 627 -55.44 -5.36 -39.96
CA THR A 627 -55.10 -4.00 -39.44
C THR A 627 -55.98 -2.95 -40.17
N PRO A 628 -56.15 -1.69 -39.71
CA PRO A 628 -55.19 -0.56 -39.86
C PRO A 628 -54.97 0.14 -38.47
N VAL A 629 -54.67 1.43 -38.21
CA VAL A 629 -54.54 2.77 -38.88
C VAL A 629 -53.40 3.51 -38.12
N PHE A 630 -52.44 4.31 -38.62
CA PHE A 630 -52.08 5.07 -39.84
C PHE A 630 -52.13 6.61 -39.67
N GLN A 631 -50.97 7.29 -39.65
CA GLN A 631 -50.75 8.60 -40.31
C GLN A 631 -49.26 9.01 -40.35
N GLU A 632 -48.86 9.72 -41.42
CA GLU A 632 -47.53 10.33 -41.65
C GLU A 632 -47.65 11.84 -41.96
N THR A 633 -46.56 12.61 -41.83
CA THR A 633 -46.02 13.60 -42.82
C THR A 633 -44.82 14.36 -42.19
N THR A 634 -43.55 14.13 -42.57
CA THR A 634 -42.74 14.72 -43.69
C THR A 634 -42.09 16.11 -43.33
N PRO A 635 -41.20 16.76 -44.13
CA PRO A 635 -39.75 16.66 -43.80
C PRO A 635 -38.84 17.92 -43.93
N GLY A 636 -37.68 17.89 -43.22
CA GLY A 636 -36.43 18.64 -43.55
C GLY A 636 -36.29 20.07 -42.99
N PRO A 637 -35.20 20.83 -43.31
CA PRO A 637 -33.98 20.46 -44.05
C PRO A 637 -32.66 20.77 -43.26
N ARG A 638 -31.49 20.70 -43.92
CA ARG A 638 -30.13 20.86 -43.33
C ARG A 638 -29.27 21.83 -44.14
N GLN A 639 -28.76 22.96 -43.59
CA GLN A 639 -27.55 23.64 -44.13
C GLN A 639 -26.93 24.82 -43.31
N GLN A 640 -25.59 24.92 -43.41
CA GLN A 640 -24.68 26.10 -43.36
C GLN A 640 -24.30 26.88 -42.05
N HIS A 641 -23.05 27.36 -42.09
CA HIS A 641 -22.34 28.22 -41.12
C HIS A 641 -22.68 29.73 -41.24
N ARG A 642 -22.44 30.53 -40.17
CA ARG A 642 -21.28 31.49 -40.12
C ARG A 642 -21.15 32.32 -38.82
N LYS A 643 -19.89 32.52 -38.42
CA LYS A 643 -19.24 33.68 -37.75
C LYS A 643 -20.01 34.46 -36.65
N GLY A 644 -19.54 34.31 -35.40
CA GLY A 644 -19.63 35.36 -34.37
C GLY A 644 -18.44 36.34 -34.45
N GLY A 645 -18.65 37.63 -34.15
CA GLY A 645 -17.64 38.69 -34.28
C GLY A 645 -17.11 39.24 -32.94
N HIS A 646 -15.97 39.94 -32.98
CA HIS A 646 -15.33 40.56 -31.80
C HIS A 646 -16.14 41.71 -31.18
N LYS A 647 -15.96 41.93 -29.86
CA LYS A 647 -15.74 43.27 -29.30
C LYS A 647 -14.81 43.22 -28.08
N LYS A 648 -13.76 44.05 -28.09
CA LYS A 648 -12.86 44.35 -26.94
C LYS A 648 -13.15 45.76 -26.43
N LYS A 649 -13.06 45.99 -25.11
CA LYS A 649 -12.76 47.26 -24.38
C LYS A 649 -12.95 47.00 -22.87
N LYS A 650 -12.27 47.65 -21.92
CA LYS A 650 -10.95 48.35 -21.91
C LYS A 650 -10.54 48.58 -20.43
N GLY A 651 -9.25 48.79 -20.17
CA GLY A 651 -8.73 49.21 -18.85
C GLY A 651 -8.42 48.05 -17.91
N GLY A 652 -7.48 48.19 -16.96
CA GLY A 652 -6.56 49.32 -16.74
C GLY A 652 -5.52 48.96 -15.68
N ARG A 653 -4.30 49.50 -15.78
CA ARG A 653 -3.32 49.46 -14.68
C ARG A 653 -3.48 50.71 -13.82
N PHE A 654 -3.55 50.51 -12.51
CA PHE A 654 -2.45 50.86 -11.63
C PHE A 654 -2.08 49.61 -10.81
#